data_AF-A0A7L3BYX1-F1
#
_entry.id   AF-A0A7L3BYX1-F1
#
_cell.length_a   1.000
_cell.length_b   1.000
_cell.length_c   1.000
_cell.angle_alpha   90.00
_cell.angle_beta   90.00
_cell.angle_gamma   90.00
#
_symmetry.space_group_name_H-M   'P 1'
#
loop_
_entity.id
_entity.type
_entity.pdbx_description
1 polymer ?
#
loop_
_entity_poly.entity_id
_entity_poly.type
_entity_poly.pdbx_seq_one_letter_code
_entity_poly.pdbx_strand_id
1 'polypeptide(L)'
;MAECSGLQFVSPYAFEAMQKVDVVRLAALSDPELRLLLPCLVRMALCAPADQSQSWAQDKKLILRLLSGVEAVNSIVALLSVDFHALEQDASKEQQLRHKLGGGSGESILVSQLQHGLTLEFEHSDSPRRLRLVLSELLAIMNKVSESNGEFFLKSSELFESPVYLEEAADVLCILQAELPSLLPIVDVAEALLHVKNGAWFLCLLVANVPDSFNEVCRGLIKNGERQDEESVGGRRRTEALRHLCKMNPSQALRVRGMVVEECHLPGLGVALTLDHTKNEASDDGVSDLVCFVSGLLLGTNAKVRTWFGTFIRNGQQRKRDNISSVLWQMRRQLLLELMGILPTVRSTHIVEEADVDMEPNVSVYSGLKEEHVVKASALLRLYCALMGIAGLKPTDEEAEQLLQLMTSRPPATPAGVRFVSLSFCMLLAFSTLVSTPEQEQLMVMWLSWMIKEEAYFESISGVSASFGEMLLLVAMYFHSNQLSAIIDLVCSTLGMKIVIKPSSLSRMKTIFTQEIFTEQVVTAHAVRVPVTGNLSANITGFLPIHCIYQLLKSRSFTKHKVSIKDWIYRQLCETTTPLHPQLLPLIDVYINSILTPASKSNPEATNQPVTEQEILNVFQGLSGGENSRLTQRYSITTQLLVLYYVLSYEEALLASTKILAAMQKKPKSYSSALMDQIPIKYLIRQAQGLQQELGGLHSALLRLLATNYPHLCIVEDWICEEQITGTDALLRRMLLTNIAKNHSPKQLQEAFSVLPGNHTQLMQILEHLTLLSAGELIPYAEVLTSNMNRLLNAGVPRRILQTVNKLWMVLNTVMPRRLWVMTVNALQPSVKTVRQQKYTQNDLMIDPLIVLRCDQRVHRSPPLMDITLHMLNGYLLASKAYLNSHLKETAEQDIRPSQNNAMGPEAPEVTREELKNALLAAQDSAAVQILLEICLPTEEEKAQSSNIHGLLKSGHTTTGPKSPEPEEEEDSLLCNLREVQCLICCLLHQMYIADPNIVKLVHFQGYPCELLALTVAGIPSMHICLDFIPELIAQPELEKQIFAIQLLSFLCIQYALPKSLSVARLAINVMGTLLTVLTQSKRYAFFMPTLPCLVSFCQAFPPLYEDIMSLLIQIGQVCASDVATQTRDFDPIITRLQQLKEKPHEVSGLCKDSSNKSCSRDIASMDPDVRLCQCVENTIIEIINMSVSGV
;
A
#
# COMPACT_ATOMS: atom_id res chain seq x y z
N MET A 1 -3.64 -49.78 54.32
CA MET A 1 -3.31 -49.90 55.74
C MET A 1 -4.58 -49.63 56.51
N ALA A 2 -5.14 -50.68 57.11
CA ALA A 2 -6.31 -50.65 57.97
C ALA A 2 -5.88 -50.39 59.43
N GLU A 3 -6.84 -49.95 60.24
CA GLU A 3 -6.76 -49.57 61.67
C GLU A 3 -6.35 -48.11 61.96
N CYS A 4 -7.24 -47.19 61.64
CA CYS A 4 -7.48 -45.98 62.42
C CYS A 4 -8.99 -45.85 62.59
N SER A 5 -9.47 -45.78 63.83
CA SER A 5 -10.81 -45.30 64.15
C SER A 5 -11.02 -43.97 63.42
N GLY A 6 -11.88 -43.97 62.38
CA GLY A 6 -12.03 -42.81 61.50
C GLY A 6 -12.56 -41.63 62.30
N LEU A 7 -11.77 -40.55 62.39
CA LEU A 7 -12.21 -39.30 63.00
C LEU A 7 -13.44 -38.78 62.24
N GLN A 8 -14.50 -38.45 62.98
CA GLN A 8 -15.73 -37.93 62.39
C GLN A 8 -15.51 -36.47 61.95
N PHE A 9 -15.70 -36.18 60.66
CA PHE A 9 -15.66 -34.84 60.11
C PHE A 9 -17.06 -34.19 60.14
N VAL A 10 -17.09 -32.86 60.17
CA VAL A 10 -18.33 -32.08 60.11
C VAL A 10 -19.00 -32.27 58.75
N SER A 11 -20.27 -32.65 58.75
CA SER A 11 -21.07 -32.84 57.54
C SER A 11 -21.41 -31.50 56.87
N PRO A 12 -21.64 -31.46 55.54
CA PRO A 12 -22.05 -30.22 54.86
C PRO A 12 -23.34 -29.62 55.44
N TYR A 13 -24.25 -30.49 55.86
CA TYR A 13 -25.50 -30.11 56.49
C TYR A 13 -25.28 -29.42 57.85
N ALA A 14 -24.41 -29.98 58.70
CA ALA A 14 -24.05 -29.39 59.99
C ALA A 14 -23.32 -28.05 59.85
N PHE A 15 -22.40 -27.93 58.89
CA PHE A 15 -21.68 -26.68 58.62
C PHE A 15 -22.61 -25.58 58.09
N GLU A 16 -23.51 -25.89 57.15
CA GLU A 16 -24.49 -24.92 56.64
C GLU A 16 -25.44 -24.44 57.74
N ALA A 17 -25.86 -25.35 58.63
CA ALA A 17 -26.70 -25.02 59.78
C ALA A 17 -26.00 -24.04 60.75
N MET A 18 -24.71 -24.24 61.03
CA MET A 18 -23.92 -23.31 61.85
C MET A 18 -23.64 -21.98 61.15
N GLN A 19 -23.30 -21.99 59.86
CA GLN A 19 -23.01 -20.77 59.09
C GLN A 19 -24.21 -19.83 59.00
N LYS A 20 -25.42 -20.38 58.87
CA LYS A 20 -26.67 -19.60 58.82
C LYS A 20 -27.31 -19.40 60.19
N VAL A 21 -26.76 -19.99 61.23
CA VAL A 21 -27.34 -20.05 62.58
C VAL A 21 -28.80 -20.55 62.54
N ASP A 22 -29.06 -21.60 61.75
CA ASP A 22 -30.39 -22.19 61.59
C ASP A 22 -30.67 -23.19 62.73
N VAL A 23 -31.33 -22.69 63.78
CA VAL A 23 -31.60 -23.44 65.01
C VAL A 23 -32.48 -24.67 64.79
N VAL A 24 -33.32 -24.67 63.76
CA VAL A 24 -34.18 -25.83 63.43
C VAL A 24 -33.34 -26.95 62.84
N ARG A 25 -32.41 -26.63 61.93
CA ARG A 25 -31.47 -27.62 61.38
C ARG A 25 -30.49 -28.12 62.43
N LEU A 26 -30.04 -27.25 63.34
CA LEU A 26 -29.16 -27.63 64.46
C LEU A 26 -29.84 -28.61 65.43
N ALA A 27 -31.15 -28.44 65.69
CA ALA A 27 -31.92 -29.36 66.51
C ALA A 27 -32.16 -30.74 65.87
N ALA A 28 -31.99 -30.85 64.55
CA ALA A 28 -32.13 -32.10 63.80
C ALA A 28 -30.81 -32.87 63.65
N LEU A 29 -29.69 -32.32 64.14
CA LEU A 29 -28.39 -32.98 64.11
C LEU A 29 -28.35 -34.15 65.10
N SER A 30 -27.51 -35.14 64.78
CA SER A 30 -27.21 -36.24 65.69
C SER A 30 -26.29 -35.78 66.83
N ASP A 31 -26.40 -36.40 68.01
CA ASP A 31 -25.54 -36.12 69.17
C ASP A 31 -24.03 -36.05 68.84
N PRO A 32 -23.44 -36.95 68.02
CA PRO A 32 -22.02 -36.85 67.65
C PRO A 32 -21.71 -35.70 66.69
N GLU A 33 -22.65 -35.25 65.84
CA GLU A 33 -22.44 -34.04 65.01
C GLU A 33 -22.57 -32.76 65.85
N LEU A 34 -23.49 -32.76 66.82
CA LEU A 34 -23.65 -31.66 67.78
C LEU A 34 -22.41 -31.50 68.66
N ARG A 35 -21.78 -32.61 69.07
CA ARG A 35 -20.54 -32.65 69.86
C ARG A 35 -19.40 -31.83 69.23
N LEU A 36 -19.28 -31.84 67.91
CA LEU A 36 -18.23 -31.15 67.16
C LEU A 36 -18.40 -29.61 67.13
N LEU A 37 -19.60 -29.12 67.45
CA LEU A 37 -20.00 -27.71 67.34
C LEU A 37 -20.25 -27.05 68.71
N LEU A 38 -20.08 -27.81 69.80
CA LEU A 38 -20.37 -27.35 71.16
C LEU A 38 -19.60 -26.09 71.58
N PRO A 39 -18.29 -25.92 71.29
CA PRO A 39 -17.56 -24.72 71.72
C PRO A 39 -18.21 -23.42 71.28
N CYS A 40 -18.64 -23.35 70.00
CA CYS A 40 -19.31 -22.17 69.47
C CYS A 40 -20.73 -22.01 70.04
N LEU A 41 -21.52 -23.09 70.11
CA LEU A 41 -22.89 -23.05 70.63
C LEU A 41 -22.95 -22.62 72.10
N VAL A 42 -22.03 -23.10 72.93
CA VAL A 42 -21.91 -22.71 74.34
C VAL A 42 -21.49 -21.25 74.47
N ARG A 43 -20.53 -20.77 73.66
CA ARG A 43 -20.12 -19.37 73.63
C ARG A 43 -21.25 -18.44 73.19
N MET A 44 -21.99 -18.80 72.13
CA MET A 44 -23.16 -18.05 71.66
C MET A 44 -24.26 -17.94 72.72
N ALA A 45 -24.42 -18.97 73.55
CA ALA A 45 -25.41 -19.00 74.61
C ALA A 45 -24.99 -18.21 75.87
N LEU A 46 -23.71 -18.25 76.25
CA LEU A 46 -23.23 -17.70 77.53
C LEU A 46 -22.60 -16.31 77.41
N CYS A 47 -21.89 -16.00 76.33
CA CYS A 47 -21.27 -14.70 76.13
C CYS A 47 -22.30 -13.64 75.70
N ALA A 48 -21.96 -12.35 75.87
CA ALA A 48 -22.84 -11.25 75.51
C ALA A 48 -23.12 -11.30 73.99
N PRO A 49 -24.41 -11.40 73.56
CA PRO A 49 -24.71 -11.53 72.15
C PRO A 49 -24.51 -10.20 71.43
N ALA A 50 -23.96 -10.26 70.22
CA ALA A 50 -23.86 -9.11 69.33
C ALA A 50 -25.23 -8.67 68.78
N ASP A 51 -26.20 -9.59 68.69
CA ASP A 51 -27.58 -9.32 68.28
C ASP A 51 -28.53 -9.31 69.50
N GLN A 52 -29.37 -8.27 69.59
CA GLN A 52 -30.37 -8.07 70.64
C GLN A 52 -31.81 -8.29 70.13
N SER A 53 -31.98 -8.85 68.93
CA SER A 53 -33.27 -9.09 68.30
C SER A 53 -34.19 -10.06 69.08
N GLN A 54 -35.51 -9.91 68.92
CA GLN A 54 -36.49 -10.81 69.55
C GLN A 54 -36.45 -12.24 68.97
N SER A 55 -36.08 -12.41 67.70
CA SER A 55 -35.83 -13.71 67.07
C SER A 55 -34.66 -14.43 67.75
N TRP A 56 -33.55 -13.73 67.95
CA TRP A 56 -32.39 -14.30 68.64
C TRP A 56 -32.70 -14.74 70.08
N ALA A 57 -33.54 -13.99 70.81
CA ALA A 57 -33.96 -14.38 72.15
C ALA A 57 -34.76 -15.71 72.19
N GLN A 58 -35.46 -16.06 71.11
CA GLN A 58 -36.15 -17.34 70.98
C GLN A 58 -35.17 -18.46 70.59
N ASP A 59 -34.31 -18.18 69.62
CA ASP A 59 -33.25 -19.07 69.14
C ASP A 59 -32.28 -19.45 70.27
N LYS A 60 -31.87 -18.48 71.09
CA LYS A 60 -31.04 -18.70 72.29
C LYS A 60 -31.69 -19.64 73.30
N LYS A 61 -33.02 -19.59 73.48
CA LYS A 61 -33.73 -20.53 74.37
C LYS A 61 -33.72 -21.95 73.82
N LEU A 62 -33.82 -22.11 72.51
CA LEU A 62 -33.76 -23.41 71.85
C LEU A 62 -32.34 -23.98 71.91
N ILE A 63 -31.31 -23.17 71.68
CA ILE A 63 -29.90 -23.56 71.85
C ILE A 63 -29.61 -23.99 73.29
N LEU A 64 -30.06 -23.22 74.29
CA LEU A 64 -29.90 -23.60 75.71
C LEU A 64 -30.58 -24.93 76.07
N ARG A 65 -31.71 -25.26 75.44
CA ARG A 65 -32.37 -26.57 75.61
C ARG A 65 -31.52 -27.69 75.02
N LEU A 66 -30.97 -27.49 73.82
CA LEU A 66 -30.07 -28.46 73.18
C LEU A 66 -28.82 -28.72 74.03
N LEU A 67 -28.26 -27.68 74.65
CA LEU A 67 -27.05 -27.78 75.48
C LEU A 67 -27.30 -28.44 76.85
N SER A 68 -28.52 -28.36 77.40
CA SER A 68 -28.82 -28.84 78.75
C SER A 68 -28.69 -30.36 78.95
N GLY A 69 -28.67 -31.14 77.87
CA GLY A 69 -28.55 -32.61 77.89
C GLY A 69 -27.13 -33.15 77.68
N VAL A 70 -26.12 -32.28 77.52
CA VAL A 70 -24.77 -32.69 77.09
C VAL A 70 -23.75 -32.44 78.20
N GLU A 71 -23.14 -33.51 78.74
CA GLU A 71 -22.19 -33.44 79.87
C GLU A 71 -20.94 -32.60 79.56
N ALA A 72 -20.45 -32.66 78.33
CA ALA A 72 -19.26 -31.92 77.86
C ALA A 72 -19.43 -30.39 77.96
N VAL A 73 -20.67 -29.87 77.99
CA VAL A 73 -20.94 -28.43 78.11
C VAL A 73 -20.40 -27.89 79.43
N ASN A 74 -20.49 -28.65 80.52
CA ASN A 74 -19.98 -28.22 81.83
C ASN A 74 -18.46 -28.02 81.82
N SER A 75 -17.73 -28.86 81.07
CA SER A 75 -16.28 -28.72 80.87
C SER A 75 -15.94 -27.46 80.08
N ILE A 76 -16.70 -27.18 79.00
CA ILE A 76 -16.53 -25.97 78.16
C ILE A 76 -16.88 -24.70 78.94
N VAL A 77 -17.94 -24.72 79.77
CA VAL A 77 -18.29 -23.60 80.67
C VAL A 77 -17.16 -23.30 81.65
N ALA A 78 -16.53 -24.34 82.21
CA ALA A 78 -15.38 -24.19 83.09
C ALA A 78 -14.18 -23.55 82.36
N LEU A 79 -13.94 -23.88 81.09
CA LEU A 79 -12.90 -23.24 80.26
C LEU A 79 -13.19 -21.75 80.00
N LEU A 80 -14.45 -21.36 79.78
CA LEU A 80 -14.85 -19.96 79.57
C LEU A 80 -14.81 -19.09 80.84
N SER A 81 -14.77 -19.71 82.03
CA SER A 81 -14.75 -19.00 83.31
C SER A 81 -13.35 -18.48 83.74
N VAL A 82 -12.33 -18.73 82.93
CA VAL A 82 -10.93 -18.36 83.20
C VAL A 82 -10.66 -16.89 82.84
N ASP A 83 -9.74 -16.25 83.56
CA ASP A 83 -9.27 -14.89 83.22
C ASP A 83 -8.36 -14.92 81.98
N PHE A 84 -8.95 -14.70 80.81
CA PHE A 84 -8.24 -14.66 79.54
C PHE A 84 -7.26 -13.48 79.42
N HIS A 85 -7.48 -12.37 80.14
CA HIS A 85 -6.58 -11.22 80.08
C HIS A 85 -5.24 -11.54 80.76
N ALA A 86 -5.26 -12.21 81.92
CA ALA A 86 -4.06 -12.70 82.58
C ALA A 86 -3.34 -13.76 81.71
N LEU A 87 -4.09 -14.67 81.10
CA LEU A 87 -3.55 -15.69 80.20
C LEU A 87 -2.88 -15.08 78.95
N GLU A 88 -3.48 -14.04 78.35
CA GLU A 88 -2.92 -13.31 77.21
C GLU A 88 -1.58 -12.64 77.54
N GLN A 89 -1.49 -12.01 78.71
CA GLN A 89 -0.24 -11.37 79.17
C GLN A 89 0.88 -12.40 79.39
N ASP A 90 0.57 -13.54 80.00
CA ASP A 90 1.55 -14.62 80.23
C ASP A 90 2.01 -15.23 78.90
N ALA A 91 1.09 -15.45 77.97
CA ALA A 91 1.40 -16.01 76.67
C ALA A 91 2.17 -15.02 75.77
N SER A 92 1.88 -13.73 75.85
CA SER A 92 2.64 -12.68 75.16
C SER A 92 4.09 -12.60 75.65
N LYS A 93 4.31 -12.73 76.97
CA LYS A 93 5.66 -12.82 77.55
C LYS A 93 6.38 -14.08 77.09
N GLU A 94 5.68 -15.21 77.02
CA GLU A 94 6.24 -16.47 76.51
C GLU A 94 6.64 -16.37 75.05
N GLN A 95 5.81 -15.79 74.19
CA GLN A 95 6.14 -15.57 72.79
C GLN A 95 7.37 -14.66 72.64
N GLN A 96 7.46 -13.57 73.40
CA GLN A 96 8.64 -12.70 73.44
C GLN A 96 9.90 -13.40 73.95
N LEU A 97 9.76 -14.36 74.89
CA LEU A 97 10.87 -15.15 75.40
C LEU A 97 11.37 -16.14 74.32
N ARG A 98 10.45 -16.80 73.62
CA ARG A 98 10.77 -17.74 72.53
C ARG A 98 11.41 -17.06 71.32
N HIS A 99 11.12 -15.78 71.05
CA HIS A 99 11.75 -15.01 69.97
C HIS A 99 13.21 -14.57 70.25
N LYS A 100 13.71 -14.65 71.49
CA LYS A 100 15.10 -14.29 71.82
C LYS A 100 16.02 -15.47 71.48
N LEU A 101 16.97 -15.25 70.55
CA LEU A 101 18.00 -16.22 70.14
C LEU A 101 18.68 -16.87 71.37
N GLY A 102 18.39 -18.15 71.62
CA GLY A 102 18.99 -18.92 72.72
C GLY A 102 18.02 -19.46 73.79
N GLY A 103 16.71 -19.18 73.71
CA GLY A 103 15.72 -19.81 74.57
C GLY A 103 15.54 -21.30 74.25
N GLY A 104 16.09 -22.19 75.07
CA GLY A 104 15.88 -23.63 74.92
C GLY A 104 14.42 -24.03 75.11
N SER A 105 14.00 -25.15 74.50
CA SER A 105 12.62 -25.69 74.56
C SER A 105 12.10 -26.05 75.96
N GLY A 106 12.88 -25.82 77.02
CA GLY A 106 12.58 -26.18 78.41
C GLY A 106 12.24 -25.00 79.33
N GLU A 107 12.38 -23.75 78.89
CA GLU A 107 11.96 -22.57 79.66
C GLU A 107 10.63 -22.04 79.11
N SER A 108 9.52 -22.44 79.73
CA SER A 108 8.16 -21.94 79.45
C SER A 108 7.66 -21.16 80.66
N ILE A 109 7.04 -20.01 80.40
CA ILE A 109 6.38 -19.19 81.43
C ILE A 109 4.99 -19.77 81.73
N LEU A 110 4.34 -20.35 80.71
CA LEU A 110 3.03 -21.00 80.78
C LEU A 110 3.10 -22.39 81.45
N VAL A 111 4.23 -23.09 81.33
CA VAL A 111 4.43 -24.44 81.85
C VAL A 111 5.72 -24.51 82.67
N SER A 112 5.59 -24.50 84.00
CA SER A 112 6.72 -24.76 84.90
C SER A 112 7.17 -26.21 84.76
N GLN A 113 8.47 -26.47 84.59
CA GLN A 113 9.14 -27.79 84.46
C GLN A 113 8.21 -29.01 84.59
N LEU A 114 7.84 -29.61 83.45
CA LEU A 114 7.02 -30.82 83.35
C LEU A 114 7.68 -31.98 84.12
N GLN A 115 6.94 -32.64 85.01
CA GLN A 115 7.41 -33.83 85.74
C GLN A 115 7.01 -35.13 85.02
N HIS A 116 5.94 -35.10 84.20
CA HIS A 116 5.39 -36.25 83.47
C HIS A 116 5.14 -35.90 81.99
N GLY A 117 4.78 -36.89 81.15
CA GLY A 117 4.40 -36.65 79.75
C GLY A 117 3.19 -35.72 79.63
N LEU A 118 3.08 -34.98 78.51
CA LEU A 118 2.09 -33.92 78.30
C LEU A 118 0.64 -34.40 78.45
N THR A 119 0.37 -35.66 78.08
CA THR A 119 -0.96 -36.28 78.16
C THR A 119 -1.39 -36.58 79.60
N LEU A 120 -0.46 -37.06 80.44
CA LEU A 120 -0.73 -37.33 81.86
C LEU A 120 -0.91 -36.04 82.66
N GLU A 121 -0.14 -34.99 82.33
CA GLU A 121 -0.33 -33.67 82.95
C GLU A 121 -1.64 -33.01 82.50
N PHE A 122 -2.06 -33.21 81.25
CA PHE A 122 -3.35 -32.72 80.77
C PHE A 122 -4.53 -33.35 81.52
N GLU A 123 -4.48 -34.66 81.76
CA GLU A 123 -5.51 -35.42 82.49
C GLU A 123 -5.70 -34.89 83.93
N HIS A 124 -4.60 -34.68 84.66
CA HIS A 124 -4.62 -34.26 86.08
C HIS A 124 -4.78 -32.74 86.28
N SER A 125 -4.85 -31.98 85.21
CA SER A 125 -4.86 -30.51 85.26
C SER A 125 -6.27 -29.91 85.31
N ASP A 126 -6.39 -28.75 85.96
CA ASP A 126 -7.59 -27.91 85.99
C ASP A 126 -7.73 -27.09 84.69
N SER A 127 -8.94 -26.59 84.42
CA SER A 127 -9.28 -25.80 83.22
C SER A 127 -8.26 -24.73 82.81
N PRO A 128 -7.73 -23.86 83.70
CA PRO A 128 -6.72 -22.87 83.32
C PRO A 128 -5.35 -23.51 82.97
N ARG A 129 -4.96 -24.62 83.59
CA ARG A 129 -3.71 -25.32 83.25
C ARG A 129 -3.83 -26.10 81.95
N ARG A 130 -5.01 -26.67 81.62
CA ARG A 130 -5.30 -27.26 80.30
C ARG A 130 -5.15 -26.24 79.17
N LEU A 131 -5.68 -25.03 79.36
CA LEU A 131 -5.51 -23.90 78.42
C LEU A 131 -4.03 -23.56 78.20
N ARG A 132 -3.24 -23.46 79.28
CA ARG A 132 -1.80 -23.16 79.21
C ARG A 132 -0.98 -24.25 78.50
N LEU A 133 -1.31 -25.53 78.71
CA LEU A 133 -0.62 -26.66 78.07
C LEU A 133 -0.84 -26.68 76.55
N VAL A 134 -2.10 -26.56 76.08
CA VAL A 134 -2.43 -26.48 74.65
C VAL A 134 -1.81 -25.23 74.02
N LEU A 135 -1.88 -24.09 74.70
CA LEU A 135 -1.32 -22.82 74.23
C LEU A 135 0.20 -22.87 74.08
N SER A 136 0.91 -23.45 75.05
CA SER A 136 2.38 -23.63 75.00
C SER A 136 2.81 -24.54 73.85
N GLU A 137 2.09 -25.64 73.61
CA GLU A 137 2.37 -26.56 72.49
C GLU A 137 2.09 -25.92 71.12
N LEU A 138 1.02 -25.14 71.01
CA LEU A 138 0.65 -24.41 69.79
C LEU A 138 1.67 -23.30 69.48
N LEU A 139 2.03 -22.47 70.47
CA LEU A 139 3.04 -21.41 70.31
C LEU A 139 4.43 -22.00 69.98
N ALA A 140 4.76 -23.19 70.49
CA ALA A 140 5.98 -23.88 70.11
C ALA A 140 6.00 -24.29 68.63
N ILE A 141 4.87 -24.73 68.08
CA ILE A 141 4.75 -25.04 66.65
C ILE A 141 4.84 -23.76 65.83
N MET A 142 4.06 -22.74 66.18
CA MET A 142 4.03 -21.45 65.46
C MET A 142 5.42 -20.80 65.38
N ASN A 143 6.17 -20.77 66.48
CA ASN A 143 7.53 -20.24 66.48
C ASN A 143 8.47 -21.05 65.57
N LYS A 144 8.40 -22.39 65.63
CA LYS A 144 9.21 -23.25 64.77
C LYS A 144 8.87 -23.10 63.28
N VAL A 145 7.61 -22.85 62.95
CA VAL A 145 7.17 -22.53 61.58
C VAL A 145 7.74 -21.17 61.13
N SER A 146 7.81 -20.18 62.02
CA SER A 146 8.41 -18.88 61.71
C SER A 146 9.93 -18.94 61.51
N GLU A 147 10.63 -19.86 62.19
CA GLU A 147 12.08 -20.03 62.10
C GLU A 147 12.53 -20.93 60.93
N SER A 148 11.67 -21.83 60.42
CA SER A 148 12.07 -22.89 59.49
C SER A 148 12.33 -22.43 58.05
N ASN A 149 12.35 -21.13 57.75
CA ASN A 149 12.63 -20.55 56.42
C ASN A 149 11.86 -21.24 55.27
N GLY A 150 10.67 -21.78 55.54
CA GLY A 150 9.83 -22.45 54.54
C GLY A 150 10.07 -23.95 54.36
N GLU A 151 10.97 -24.61 55.13
CA GLU A 151 11.07 -26.06 55.13
C GLU A 151 9.94 -26.70 55.96
N PHE A 152 9.22 -27.63 55.32
CA PHE A 152 8.11 -28.35 55.96
C PHE A 152 8.64 -29.46 56.88
N PHE A 153 8.18 -29.48 58.13
CA PHE A 153 8.44 -30.55 59.10
C PHE A 153 7.14 -31.14 59.65
N LEU A 154 7.19 -32.38 60.15
CA LEU A 154 6.08 -32.99 60.89
C LEU A 154 6.45 -33.04 62.38
N LYS A 155 5.63 -32.42 63.25
CA LYS A 155 5.82 -32.50 64.71
C LYS A 155 4.96 -33.64 65.26
N SER A 156 5.58 -34.60 65.94
CA SER A 156 4.88 -35.55 66.80
C SER A 156 4.51 -34.86 68.11
N SER A 157 3.24 -34.50 68.30
CA SER A 157 2.74 -33.95 69.57
C SER A 157 1.85 -34.99 70.23
N GLU A 158 2.17 -35.35 71.47
CA GLU A 158 1.40 -36.36 72.23
C GLU A 158 -0.06 -35.93 72.44
N LEU A 159 -0.32 -34.63 72.58
CA LEU A 159 -1.65 -34.08 72.85
C LEU A 159 -2.54 -34.07 71.60
N PHE A 160 -2.01 -33.64 70.45
CA PHE A 160 -2.76 -33.58 69.19
C PHE A 160 -2.84 -34.94 68.44
N GLU A 161 -2.15 -35.98 68.93
CA GLU A 161 -2.20 -37.34 68.38
C GLU A 161 -2.94 -38.34 69.29
N SER A 162 -3.15 -38.04 70.58
CA SER A 162 -3.79 -38.97 71.53
C SER A 162 -5.30 -39.10 71.32
N PRO A 163 -5.83 -40.25 70.88
CA PRO A 163 -7.24 -40.42 70.48
C PRO A 163 -8.25 -40.17 71.60
N VAL A 164 -7.84 -40.29 72.86
CA VAL A 164 -8.71 -40.11 74.03
C VAL A 164 -8.97 -38.63 74.31
N TYR A 165 -7.98 -37.76 74.08
CA TYR A 165 -8.04 -36.35 74.45
C TYR A 165 -8.22 -35.40 73.25
N LEU A 166 -8.40 -35.94 72.03
CA LEU A 166 -8.53 -35.12 70.80
C LEU A 166 -9.72 -34.16 70.86
N GLU A 167 -10.87 -34.62 71.33
CA GLU A 167 -12.08 -33.79 71.37
C GLU A 167 -11.96 -32.66 72.41
N GLU A 168 -11.43 -32.96 73.60
CA GLU A 168 -11.19 -31.94 74.63
C GLU A 168 -10.11 -30.95 74.20
N ALA A 169 -9.05 -31.41 73.54
CA ALA A 169 -8.02 -30.53 72.97
C ALA A 169 -8.59 -29.65 71.85
N ALA A 170 -9.54 -30.15 71.06
CA ALA A 170 -10.24 -29.37 70.03
C ALA A 170 -11.14 -28.29 70.65
N ASP A 171 -11.85 -28.61 71.74
CA ASP A 171 -12.67 -27.64 72.48
C ASP A 171 -11.80 -26.52 73.05
N VAL A 172 -10.68 -26.87 73.68
CA VAL A 172 -9.70 -25.92 74.22
C VAL A 172 -9.12 -25.05 73.11
N LEU A 173 -8.77 -25.62 71.95
CA LEU A 173 -8.26 -24.88 70.80
C LEU A 173 -9.28 -23.87 70.25
N CYS A 174 -10.55 -24.28 70.11
CA CYS A 174 -11.62 -23.40 69.61
C CYS A 174 -11.88 -22.23 70.57
N ILE A 175 -11.84 -22.48 71.88
CA ILE A 175 -12.02 -21.42 72.91
C ILE A 175 -10.82 -20.47 72.93
N LEU A 176 -9.59 -20.99 72.90
CA LEU A 176 -8.37 -20.16 72.87
C LEU A 176 -8.35 -19.24 71.65
N GLN A 177 -8.69 -19.74 70.46
CA GLN A 177 -8.73 -18.92 69.25
C GLN A 177 -9.83 -17.84 69.33
N ALA A 178 -10.99 -18.16 69.90
CA ALA A 178 -12.11 -17.24 69.96
C ALA A 178 -11.94 -16.13 71.02
N GLU A 179 -11.25 -16.41 72.13
CA GLU A 179 -11.00 -15.44 73.22
C GLU A 179 -9.68 -14.67 73.08
N LEU A 180 -8.67 -15.24 72.39
CA LEU A 180 -7.35 -14.62 72.17
C LEU A 180 -7.02 -14.40 70.67
N PRO A 181 -7.85 -13.69 69.88
CA PRO A 181 -7.66 -13.54 68.44
C PRO A 181 -6.43 -12.69 68.06
N SER A 182 -5.99 -11.78 68.93
CA SER A 182 -4.78 -10.95 68.81
C SER A 182 -3.49 -11.78 68.81
N LEU A 183 -3.44 -12.78 69.70
CA LEU A 183 -2.30 -13.67 69.91
C LEU A 183 -2.32 -14.86 68.95
N LEU A 184 -3.51 -15.36 68.63
CA LEU A 184 -3.73 -16.53 67.77
C LEU A 184 -4.52 -16.14 66.50
N PRO A 185 -3.88 -15.45 65.53
CA PRO A 185 -4.49 -15.23 64.22
C PRO A 185 -4.88 -16.55 63.57
N ILE A 186 -6.12 -16.65 63.08
CA ILE A 186 -6.67 -17.92 62.60
C ILE A 186 -5.89 -18.53 61.42
N VAL A 187 -5.27 -17.68 60.60
CA VAL A 187 -4.43 -18.10 59.47
C VAL A 187 -3.13 -18.74 59.94
N ASP A 188 -2.48 -18.18 60.96
CA ASP A 188 -1.22 -18.70 61.50
C ASP A 188 -1.44 -19.98 62.31
N VAL A 189 -2.57 -20.07 63.01
CA VAL A 189 -3.03 -21.31 63.65
C VAL A 189 -3.31 -22.38 62.59
N ALA A 190 -3.98 -22.04 61.49
CA ALA A 190 -4.25 -22.97 60.40
C ALA A 190 -2.96 -23.50 59.78
N GLU A 191 -1.94 -22.65 59.58
CA GLU A 191 -0.63 -23.06 59.08
C GLU A 191 0.09 -23.99 60.07
N ALA A 192 0.08 -23.65 61.36
CA ALA A 192 0.67 -24.48 62.41
C ALA A 192 0.04 -25.87 62.49
N LEU A 193 -1.28 -25.98 62.32
CA LEU A 193 -1.99 -27.26 62.35
C LEU A 193 -1.58 -28.19 61.20
N LEU A 194 -1.17 -27.68 60.03
CA LEU A 194 -0.71 -28.52 58.91
C LEU A 194 0.52 -29.38 59.26
N HIS A 195 1.30 -28.97 60.26
CA HIS A 195 2.50 -29.67 60.72
C HIS A 195 2.21 -30.83 61.70
N VAL A 196 0.93 -31.10 61.99
CA VAL A 196 0.48 -32.16 62.90
C VAL A 196 -0.30 -33.23 62.13
N LYS A 197 -0.22 -34.49 62.56
CA LYS A 197 -0.86 -35.62 61.83
C LYS A 197 -2.37 -35.46 61.64
N ASN A 198 -3.10 -35.04 62.68
CA ASN A 198 -4.56 -34.84 62.66
C ASN A 198 -4.97 -33.39 62.33
N GLY A 199 -4.04 -32.57 61.84
CA GLY A 199 -4.24 -31.13 61.64
C GLY A 199 -5.42 -30.73 60.75
N ALA A 200 -5.66 -31.47 59.66
CA ALA A 200 -6.78 -31.20 58.76
C ALA A 200 -8.15 -31.36 59.46
N TRP A 201 -8.24 -32.29 60.43
CA TRP A 201 -9.45 -32.49 61.22
C TRP A 201 -9.65 -31.35 62.23
N PHE A 202 -8.62 -30.98 63.00
CA PHE A 202 -8.66 -29.82 63.89
C PHE A 202 -9.01 -28.52 63.14
N LEU A 203 -8.46 -28.35 61.94
CA LEU A 203 -8.76 -27.19 61.09
C LEU A 203 -10.23 -27.16 60.65
N CYS A 204 -10.80 -28.30 60.26
CA CYS A 204 -12.23 -28.37 59.91
C CYS A 204 -13.12 -28.03 61.10
N LEU A 205 -12.78 -28.48 62.31
CA LEU A 205 -13.52 -28.16 63.53
C LEU A 205 -13.40 -26.69 63.93
N LEU A 206 -12.19 -26.13 63.83
CA LEU A 206 -11.96 -24.71 64.11
C LEU A 206 -12.80 -23.83 63.18
N VAL A 207 -12.78 -24.13 61.88
CA VAL A 207 -13.56 -23.40 60.87
C VAL A 207 -15.07 -23.65 61.02
N ALA A 208 -15.50 -24.85 61.43
CA ALA A 208 -16.91 -25.13 61.71
C ALA A 208 -17.44 -24.35 62.92
N ASN A 209 -16.61 -24.12 63.94
CA ASN A 209 -16.94 -23.31 65.10
C ASN A 209 -16.79 -21.80 64.85
N VAL A 210 -16.09 -21.39 63.79
CA VAL A 210 -15.99 -19.99 63.34
C VAL A 210 -16.22 -19.90 61.82
N PRO A 211 -17.48 -20.09 61.35
CA PRO A 211 -17.78 -20.24 59.93
C PRO A 211 -17.41 -19.02 59.07
N ASP A 212 -17.41 -17.81 59.65
CA ASP A 212 -17.01 -16.57 58.97
C ASP A 212 -15.55 -16.58 58.49
N SER A 213 -14.68 -17.33 59.18
CA SER A 213 -13.26 -17.45 58.86
C SER A 213 -12.96 -18.33 57.65
N PHE A 214 -13.95 -19.06 57.11
CA PHE A 214 -13.74 -20.04 56.04
C PHE A 214 -12.97 -19.46 54.85
N ASN A 215 -13.38 -18.28 54.37
CA ASN A 215 -12.74 -17.64 53.22
C ASN A 215 -11.34 -17.12 53.56
N GLU A 216 -11.15 -16.60 54.77
CA GLU A 216 -9.86 -16.08 55.23
C GLU A 216 -8.82 -17.20 55.37
N VAL A 217 -9.22 -18.32 55.99
CA VAL A 217 -8.40 -19.52 56.14
C VAL A 217 -8.07 -20.13 54.78
N CYS A 218 -9.06 -20.33 53.90
CA CYS A 218 -8.81 -20.86 52.55
C CYS A 218 -7.84 -19.96 51.77
N ARG A 219 -8.02 -18.64 51.82
CA ARG A 219 -7.13 -17.69 51.13
C ARG A 219 -5.73 -17.66 51.73
N GLY A 220 -5.60 -17.68 53.06
CA GLY A 220 -4.32 -17.72 53.76
C GLY A 220 -3.52 -18.96 53.41
N LEU A 221 -4.16 -20.14 53.46
CA LEU A 221 -3.53 -21.41 53.09
C LEU A 221 -3.15 -21.44 51.60
N ILE A 222 -3.97 -20.92 50.68
CA ILE A 222 -3.61 -20.85 49.26
C ILE A 222 -2.39 -19.93 49.05
N LYS A 223 -2.38 -18.76 49.69
CA LYS A 223 -1.30 -17.77 49.56
C LYS A 223 0.04 -18.28 50.08
N ASN A 224 0.03 -19.07 51.16
CA ASN A 224 1.20 -19.73 51.73
C ASN A 224 1.54 -21.06 51.03
N GLY A 225 0.74 -21.47 50.04
CA GLY A 225 0.95 -22.68 49.26
C GLY A 225 2.16 -22.59 48.33
N GLU A 226 2.59 -23.74 47.83
CA GLU A 226 3.68 -23.77 46.85
C GLU A 226 3.18 -23.35 45.46
N ARG A 227 4.02 -22.60 44.74
CA ARG A 227 3.69 -22.12 43.38
C ARG A 227 3.69 -23.22 42.33
N GLN A 228 4.44 -24.31 42.54
CA GLN A 228 4.78 -25.25 41.47
C GLN A 228 4.79 -26.74 41.86
N ASP A 229 5.07 -27.13 43.12
CA ASP A 229 5.19 -28.55 43.50
C ASP A 229 3.99 -28.97 44.36
N GLU A 230 3.32 -30.06 43.95
CA GLU A 230 2.22 -30.69 44.68
C GLU A 230 2.66 -31.92 45.45
N GLU A 231 3.89 -32.38 45.21
CA GLU A 231 4.38 -33.63 45.77
C GLU A 231 5.17 -33.44 47.05
N SER A 232 5.44 -32.19 47.46
CA SER A 232 5.98 -31.92 48.79
C SER A 232 4.99 -32.39 49.86
N VAL A 233 5.50 -32.91 50.97
CA VAL A 233 4.63 -33.39 52.07
C VAL A 233 3.73 -32.26 52.58
N GLY A 234 4.25 -31.02 52.65
CA GLY A 234 3.49 -29.84 53.01
C GLY A 234 2.43 -29.44 51.98
N GLY A 235 2.75 -29.48 50.69
CA GLY A 235 1.83 -29.22 49.59
C GLY A 235 0.67 -30.22 49.55
N ARG A 236 0.95 -31.52 49.75
CA ARG A 236 -0.07 -32.58 49.85
C ARG A 236 -1.00 -32.37 51.04
N ARG A 237 -0.44 -32.16 52.23
CA ARG A 237 -1.21 -31.91 53.46
C ARG A 237 -2.11 -30.69 53.34
N ARG A 238 -1.58 -29.60 52.77
CA ARG A 238 -2.33 -28.37 52.51
C ARG A 238 -3.46 -28.57 51.49
N THR A 239 -3.18 -29.27 50.40
CA THR A 239 -4.17 -29.62 49.37
C THR A 239 -5.27 -30.51 49.95
N GLU A 240 -4.91 -31.51 50.76
CA GLU A 240 -5.84 -32.40 51.44
C GLU A 240 -6.72 -31.64 52.46
N ALA A 241 -6.13 -30.78 53.29
CA ALA A 241 -6.85 -29.93 54.23
C ALA A 241 -7.85 -28.99 53.51
N LEU A 242 -7.42 -28.34 52.43
CA LEU A 242 -8.30 -27.48 51.61
C LEU A 242 -9.41 -28.28 50.91
N ARG A 243 -9.14 -29.51 50.45
CA ARG A 243 -10.18 -30.41 49.92
C ARG A 243 -11.17 -30.85 51.00
N HIS A 244 -10.73 -31.11 52.23
CA HIS A 244 -11.64 -31.41 53.35
C HIS A 244 -12.53 -30.21 53.72
N LEU A 245 -11.98 -28.99 53.74
CA LEU A 245 -12.76 -27.77 53.92
C LEU A 245 -13.79 -27.57 52.79
N CYS A 246 -13.41 -27.80 51.53
CA CYS A 246 -14.33 -27.72 50.40
C CYS A 246 -15.38 -28.84 50.40
N LYS A 247 -15.06 -30.03 50.95
CA LYS A 247 -16.06 -31.09 51.18
C LYS A 247 -17.05 -30.71 52.28
N MET A 248 -16.59 -30.03 53.33
CA MET A 248 -17.44 -29.49 54.38
C MET A 248 -18.33 -28.34 53.88
N ASN A 249 -17.87 -27.51 52.94
CA ASN A 249 -18.69 -26.49 52.28
C ASN A 249 -18.62 -26.55 50.74
N PRO A 250 -19.41 -27.44 50.10
CA PRO A 250 -19.40 -27.62 48.65
C PRO A 250 -19.78 -26.35 47.88
N SER A 251 -20.63 -25.49 48.45
CA SER A 251 -21.12 -24.26 47.80
C SER A 251 -20.00 -23.26 47.48
N GLN A 252 -18.91 -23.28 48.25
CA GLN A 252 -17.76 -22.40 48.07
C GLN A 252 -16.62 -23.05 47.27
N ALA A 253 -16.73 -24.30 46.86
CA ALA A 253 -15.65 -25.02 46.17
C ALA A 253 -15.22 -24.33 44.86
N LEU A 254 -16.17 -23.84 44.05
CA LEU A 254 -15.89 -23.08 42.83
C LEU A 254 -15.26 -21.71 43.12
N ARG A 255 -15.60 -21.09 44.26
CA ARG A 255 -14.99 -19.83 44.70
C ARG A 255 -13.54 -20.05 45.13
N VAL A 256 -13.27 -21.13 45.86
CA VAL A 256 -11.90 -21.54 46.24
C VAL A 256 -11.07 -21.89 45.00
N ARG A 257 -11.68 -22.54 43.99
CA ARG A 257 -11.07 -22.73 42.66
C ARG A 257 -10.70 -21.40 42.02
N GLY A 258 -11.55 -20.36 42.13
CA GLY A 258 -11.23 -18.99 41.70
C GLY A 258 -10.03 -18.40 42.44
N MET A 259 -9.98 -18.52 43.77
CA MET A 259 -8.86 -18.02 44.61
C MET A 259 -7.52 -18.66 44.22
N VAL A 260 -7.52 -19.97 43.89
CA VAL A 260 -6.34 -20.70 43.41
C VAL A 260 -5.79 -20.08 42.12
N VAL A 261 -6.66 -19.70 41.18
CA VAL A 261 -6.29 -19.08 39.91
C VAL A 261 -5.81 -17.64 40.10
N GLU A 262 -6.48 -16.86 40.96
CA GLU A 262 -6.11 -15.48 41.30
C GLU A 262 -4.70 -15.40 41.91
N GLU A 263 -4.42 -16.24 42.90
CA GLU A 263 -3.14 -16.25 43.60
C GLU A 263 -2.04 -16.99 42.81
N CYS A 264 -2.40 -17.87 41.86
CA CYS A 264 -1.48 -18.73 41.08
C CYS A 264 -0.60 -19.66 41.97
N HIS A 265 -1.21 -20.31 42.96
CA HIS A 265 -0.57 -21.31 43.83
C HIS A 265 -1.41 -22.60 43.83
N LEU A 266 -0.80 -23.76 44.08
CA LEU A 266 -1.51 -25.06 44.15
C LEU A 266 -2.38 -25.41 42.91
N PRO A 267 -1.78 -25.52 41.71
CA PRO A 267 -2.52 -25.74 40.45
C PRO A 267 -3.42 -26.99 40.46
N GLY A 268 -2.96 -28.08 41.03
CA GLY A 268 -3.69 -29.34 41.11
C GLY A 268 -4.70 -29.39 42.24
N LEU A 269 -4.72 -28.45 43.18
CA LEU A 269 -5.93 -28.22 43.98
C LEU A 269 -7.06 -27.75 43.05
N GLY A 270 -6.78 -26.80 42.15
CA GLY A 270 -7.76 -26.33 41.17
C GLY A 270 -8.28 -27.44 40.26
N VAL A 271 -7.40 -28.33 39.79
CA VAL A 271 -7.78 -29.51 38.99
C VAL A 271 -8.54 -30.54 39.83
N ALA A 272 -8.09 -30.84 41.05
CA ALA A 272 -8.74 -31.82 41.92
C ALA A 272 -10.15 -31.38 42.35
N LEU A 273 -10.35 -30.10 42.66
CA LEU A 273 -11.68 -29.55 42.96
C LEU A 273 -12.61 -29.63 41.76
N THR A 274 -12.09 -29.40 40.55
CA THR A 274 -12.86 -29.54 39.30
C THR A 274 -13.24 -30.99 39.05
N LEU A 275 -12.32 -31.94 39.24
CA LEU A 275 -12.59 -33.38 39.13
C LEU A 275 -13.58 -33.88 40.18
N ASP A 276 -13.51 -33.37 41.42
CA ASP A 276 -14.44 -33.71 42.50
C ASP A 276 -15.85 -33.18 42.19
N HIS A 277 -15.96 -32.00 41.59
CA HIS A 277 -17.23 -31.42 41.14
C HIS A 277 -17.83 -32.21 39.96
N THR A 278 -17.00 -32.59 38.97
CA THR A 278 -17.45 -33.37 37.80
C THR A 278 -17.99 -34.76 38.19
N LYS A 279 -17.53 -35.35 39.31
CA LYS A 279 -18.06 -36.62 39.82
C LYS A 279 -19.43 -36.48 40.51
N ASN A 280 -19.77 -35.30 41.01
CA ASN A 280 -21.02 -35.04 41.72
C ASN A 280 -22.15 -34.62 40.77
N GLU A 281 -21.82 -34.05 39.60
CA GLU A 281 -22.78 -33.66 38.55
C GLU A 281 -22.71 -34.66 37.37
N ALA A 282 -23.25 -35.86 37.54
CA ALA A 282 -23.26 -36.90 36.51
C ALA A 282 -24.40 -36.75 35.46
N SER A 283 -24.97 -35.56 35.31
CA SER A 283 -26.11 -35.32 34.42
C SER A 283 -26.03 -33.95 33.74
N ASP A 284 -25.31 -33.88 32.62
CA ASP A 284 -25.74 -33.00 31.52
C ASP A 284 -25.02 -33.32 30.20
N ASP A 285 -25.75 -33.17 29.10
CA ASP A 285 -25.36 -33.45 27.70
C ASP A 285 -24.33 -32.42 27.14
N GLY A 286 -23.63 -31.71 28.04
CA GLY A 286 -22.76 -30.57 27.74
C GLY A 286 -21.26 -30.89 27.60
N VAL A 287 -20.47 -29.84 27.33
CA VAL A 287 -19.00 -29.88 27.42
C VAL A 287 -18.62 -29.98 28.89
N SER A 288 -17.70 -30.87 29.26
CA SER A 288 -17.32 -31.07 30.66
C SER A 288 -16.76 -29.80 31.28
N ASP A 289 -17.08 -29.53 32.55
CA ASP A 289 -16.52 -28.40 33.32
C ASP A 289 -14.98 -28.47 33.33
N LEU A 290 -14.40 -29.69 33.29
CA LEU A 290 -12.96 -29.89 33.14
C LEU A 290 -12.42 -29.28 31.84
N VAL A 291 -13.06 -29.54 30.70
CA VAL A 291 -12.63 -29.00 29.39
C VAL A 291 -12.76 -27.47 29.38
N CYS A 292 -13.87 -26.94 29.90
CA CYS A 292 -14.12 -25.50 30.01
C CYS A 292 -13.09 -24.80 30.91
N PHE A 293 -12.82 -25.36 32.10
CA PHE A 293 -11.88 -24.82 33.06
C PHE A 293 -10.44 -24.79 32.51
N VAL A 294 -9.94 -25.92 31.99
CA VAL A 294 -8.57 -26.00 31.49
C VAL A 294 -8.38 -25.16 30.22
N SER A 295 -9.38 -25.11 29.33
CA SER A 295 -9.36 -24.20 28.18
C SER A 295 -9.36 -22.74 28.60
N GLY A 296 -10.13 -22.38 29.64
CA GLY A 296 -10.13 -21.02 30.20
C GLY A 296 -8.78 -20.60 30.75
N LEU A 297 -8.06 -21.51 31.42
CA LEU A 297 -6.70 -21.25 31.93
C LEU A 297 -5.67 -21.05 30.81
N LEU A 298 -5.72 -21.85 29.75
CA LEU A 298 -4.71 -21.87 28.69
C LEU A 298 -4.99 -20.87 27.55
N LEU A 299 -6.27 -20.60 27.25
CA LEU A 299 -6.68 -19.69 26.17
C LEU A 299 -7.08 -18.30 26.70
N GLY A 300 -7.15 -18.13 28.03
CA GLY A 300 -7.40 -16.83 28.66
C GLY A 300 -6.30 -15.81 28.37
N THR A 301 -6.59 -14.52 28.56
CA THR A 301 -5.68 -13.41 28.23
C THR A 301 -4.48 -13.30 29.18
N ASN A 302 -4.61 -13.77 30.42
CA ASN A 302 -3.61 -13.62 31.48
C ASN A 302 -2.38 -14.54 31.27
N ALA A 303 -1.25 -13.94 30.89
CA ALA A 303 0.00 -14.67 30.65
C ALA A 303 0.57 -15.36 31.90
N LYS A 304 0.37 -14.78 33.10
CA LYS A 304 0.86 -15.32 34.39
C LYS A 304 0.19 -16.66 34.71
N VAL A 305 -1.13 -16.74 34.49
CA VAL A 305 -1.91 -17.96 34.71
C VAL A 305 -1.52 -19.05 33.71
N ARG A 306 -1.37 -18.69 32.42
CA ARG A 306 -0.93 -19.64 31.38
C ARG A 306 0.45 -20.23 31.67
N THR A 307 1.42 -19.40 32.06
CA THR A 307 2.78 -19.89 32.35
C THR A 307 2.82 -20.74 33.61
N TRP A 308 2.11 -20.32 34.66
CA TRP A 308 1.96 -21.08 35.91
C TRP A 308 1.37 -22.48 35.67
N PHE A 309 0.22 -22.56 35.00
CA PHE A 309 -0.41 -23.85 34.69
C PHE A 309 0.43 -24.67 33.70
N GLY A 310 1.06 -24.02 32.71
CA GLY A 310 1.98 -24.70 31.79
C GLY A 310 3.21 -25.30 32.49
N THR A 311 3.77 -24.63 33.51
CA THR A 311 4.88 -25.20 34.31
C THR A 311 4.44 -26.41 35.12
N PHE A 312 3.22 -26.41 35.67
CA PHE A 312 2.65 -27.56 36.36
C PHE A 312 2.61 -28.81 35.46
N ILE A 313 2.07 -28.67 34.23
CA ILE A 313 2.01 -29.77 33.27
C ILE A 313 3.43 -30.27 32.89
N ARG A 314 4.38 -29.36 32.66
CA ARG A 314 5.76 -29.73 32.29
C ARG A 314 6.52 -30.43 33.40
N ASN A 315 6.34 -30.01 34.65
CA ASN A 315 7.00 -30.63 35.79
C ASN A 315 6.41 -32.01 36.08
N GLY A 316 5.07 -32.14 36.02
CA GLY A 316 4.39 -33.41 36.27
C GLY A 316 4.69 -34.51 35.24
N GLN A 317 4.98 -34.16 33.98
CA GLN A 317 5.29 -35.16 32.94
C GLN A 317 6.75 -35.65 32.91
N GLN A 318 7.71 -34.96 33.56
CA GLN A 318 9.11 -35.39 33.57
C GLN A 318 9.36 -36.56 34.52
N ARG A 319 8.52 -36.74 35.53
CA ARG A 319 8.67 -37.77 36.56
C ARG A 319 7.94 -39.04 36.13
N LYS A 320 8.66 -39.95 35.45
CA LYS A 320 8.12 -41.21 34.90
C LYS A 320 7.95 -42.26 36.03
N ARG A 321 6.72 -42.79 36.15
CA ARG A 321 6.31 -44.17 36.55
C ARG A 321 5.57 -44.48 37.86
N ASP A 322 5.62 -43.71 38.96
CA ASP A 322 5.13 -44.29 40.25
C ASP A 322 3.89 -43.67 40.96
N ASN A 323 3.15 -42.71 40.41
CA ASN A 323 1.96 -42.19 41.10
C ASN A 323 0.68 -42.24 40.25
N ILE A 324 -0.02 -43.39 40.26
CA ILE A 324 -1.44 -43.51 39.84
C ILE A 324 -2.33 -42.51 40.62
N SER A 325 -1.84 -42.01 41.77
CA SER A 325 -2.46 -40.99 42.62
C SER A 325 -2.22 -39.54 42.20
N SER A 326 -1.40 -39.25 41.17
CA SER A 326 -1.14 -37.87 40.74
C SER A 326 -2.37 -37.22 40.10
N VAL A 327 -2.64 -35.97 40.49
CA VAL A 327 -3.78 -35.19 39.96
C VAL A 327 -3.66 -34.97 38.45
N LEU A 328 -2.44 -34.81 37.92
CA LEU A 328 -2.19 -34.69 36.49
C LEU A 328 -2.58 -35.96 35.73
N TRP A 329 -2.29 -37.14 36.30
CA TRP A 329 -2.66 -38.41 35.69
C TRP A 329 -4.18 -38.60 35.71
N GLN A 330 -4.85 -38.23 36.80
CA GLN A 330 -6.31 -38.28 36.91
C GLN A 330 -6.98 -37.36 35.86
N MET A 331 -6.43 -36.16 35.63
CA MET A 331 -6.88 -35.26 34.58
C MET A 331 -6.72 -35.88 33.19
N ARG A 332 -5.54 -36.44 32.87
CA ARG A 332 -5.30 -37.10 31.58
C ARG A 332 -6.23 -38.29 31.35
N ARG A 333 -6.44 -39.12 32.39
CA ARG A 333 -7.34 -40.26 32.33
C ARG A 333 -8.78 -39.82 32.06
N GLN A 334 -9.25 -38.77 32.72
CA GLN A 334 -10.60 -38.24 32.51
C GLN A 334 -10.77 -37.66 31.09
N LEU A 335 -9.78 -36.90 30.59
CA LEU A 335 -9.81 -36.38 29.21
C LEU A 335 -9.78 -37.50 28.17
N LEU A 336 -9.00 -38.57 28.40
CA LEU A 336 -8.96 -39.74 27.53
C LEU A 336 -10.31 -40.48 27.53
N LEU A 337 -10.95 -40.64 28.69
CA LEU A 337 -12.28 -41.25 28.78
C LEU A 337 -13.33 -40.42 28.04
N GLU A 338 -13.28 -39.08 28.15
CA GLU A 338 -14.16 -38.19 27.39
C GLU A 338 -13.91 -38.28 25.88
N LEU A 339 -12.66 -38.44 25.46
CA LEU A 339 -12.29 -38.66 24.06
C LEU A 339 -12.85 -40.00 23.55
N MET A 340 -12.64 -41.09 24.30
CA MET A 340 -13.15 -42.42 23.96
C MET A 340 -14.68 -42.48 23.95
N GLY A 341 -15.36 -41.69 24.79
CA GLY A 341 -16.82 -41.60 24.79
C GLY A 341 -17.42 -40.85 23.59
N ILE A 342 -16.63 -40.06 22.88
CA ILE A 342 -17.03 -39.36 21.64
C ILE A 342 -16.84 -40.27 20.41
N LEU A 343 -15.81 -41.11 20.45
CA LEU A 343 -15.56 -42.09 19.40
C LEU A 343 -16.63 -43.18 19.46
N PRO A 344 -17.28 -43.53 18.34
CA PRO A 344 -18.16 -44.69 18.29
C PRO A 344 -17.34 -45.92 18.66
N THR A 345 -17.78 -46.65 19.68
CA THR A 345 -17.10 -47.81 20.25
C THR A 345 -16.75 -48.81 19.14
N VAL A 346 -15.48 -48.86 18.76
CA VAL A 346 -14.94 -50.01 18.03
C VAL A 346 -15.06 -51.17 18.99
N ARG A 347 -15.89 -52.18 18.65
CA ARG A 347 -16.00 -53.43 19.41
C ARG A 347 -14.60 -54.04 19.57
N SER A 348 -13.94 -53.78 20.69
CA SER A 348 -12.74 -54.51 21.08
C SER A 348 -13.17 -55.88 21.61
N THR A 349 -12.77 -56.91 20.90
CA THR A 349 -12.39 -58.26 21.37
C THR A 349 -12.58 -58.54 22.88
N HIS A 350 -13.28 -59.64 23.16
CA HIS A 350 -13.70 -60.20 24.47
C HIS A 350 -15.03 -59.67 25.04
N ILE A 351 -16.13 -60.31 24.65
CA ILE A 351 -17.11 -60.99 25.54
C ILE A 351 -17.97 -61.93 24.67
N VAL A 352 -18.26 -63.07 25.30
CA VAL A 352 -18.88 -64.34 24.85
C VAL A 352 -20.10 -64.22 23.93
N GLU A 353 -20.13 -65.13 22.94
CA GLU A 353 -21.29 -65.82 22.35
C GLU A 353 -22.68 -65.34 22.81
N GLU A 354 -23.47 -64.76 21.91
CA GLU A 354 -24.80 -65.27 21.48
C GLU A 354 -25.53 -64.24 20.59
N ALA A 355 -26.07 -64.75 19.47
CA ALA A 355 -26.96 -64.13 18.46
C ALA A 355 -26.36 -62.96 17.65
N ASP A 356 -26.33 -62.94 16.31
CA ASP A 356 -27.18 -63.57 15.31
C ASP A 356 -26.36 -63.67 14.02
N VAL A 357 -26.33 -64.85 13.39
CA VAL A 357 -25.55 -65.14 12.19
C VAL A 357 -26.50 -64.99 11.02
N ASP A 358 -26.39 -63.90 10.24
CA ASP A 358 -26.70 -63.85 8.81
C ASP A 358 -26.57 -62.41 8.29
N MET A 359 -25.43 -62.09 7.66
CA MET A 359 -25.26 -61.20 6.49
C MET A 359 -23.75 -61.01 6.23
N GLU A 360 -23.37 -61.24 4.96
CA GLU A 360 -22.02 -61.19 4.39
C GLU A 360 -21.19 -59.93 4.75
N PRO A 361 -19.84 -60.04 4.75
CA PRO A 361 -18.93 -58.98 5.18
C PRO A 361 -18.59 -58.04 4.02
N ASN A 362 -19.21 -56.86 3.93
CA ASN A 362 -18.78 -55.84 2.98
C ASN A 362 -18.86 -54.42 3.57
N VAL A 363 -17.68 -53.86 3.85
CA VAL A 363 -17.32 -52.43 3.91
C VAL A 363 -18.16 -51.51 4.82
N SER A 364 -17.85 -51.45 6.12
CA SER A 364 -18.13 -50.26 6.94
C SER A 364 -17.21 -50.15 8.16
N VAL A 365 -15.94 -49.76 7.96
CA VAL A 365 -14.98 -49.49 9.06
C VAL A 365 -14.77 -47.99 9.32
N TYR A 366 -15.36 -47.09 8.51
CA TYR A 366 -15.23 -45.64 8.71
C TYR A 366 -16.40 -45.09 9.51
N SER A 367 -16.13 -44.77 10.77
CA SER A 367 -17.13 -44.33 11.73
C SER A 367 -17.42 -42.83 11.59
N GLY A 368 -18.65 -42.48 11.22
CA GLY A 368 -19.09 -41.08 11.14
C GLY A 368 -19.32 -40.48 12.53
N LEU A 369 -18.90 -39.22 12.74
CA LEU A 369 -19.23 -38.46 13.94
C LEU A 369 -20.71 -38.03 13.88
N LYS A 370 -21.44 -38.18 14.99
CA LYS A 370 -22.80 -37.63 15.10
C LYS A 370 -22.75 -36.12 15.28
N GLU A 371 -23.76 -35.40 14.80
CA GLU A 371 -23.85 -33.93 14.86
C GLU A 371 -23.72 -33.40 16.30
N GLU A 372 -24.36 -34.05 17.27
CA GLU A 372 -24.31 -33.75 18.71
C GLU A 372 -22.87 -33.77 19.28
N HIS A 373 -21.99 -34.60 18.71
CA HIS A 373 -20.63 -34.78 19.19
C HIS A 373 -19.60 -33.91 18.45
N VAL A 374 -19.94 -33.28 17.33
CA VAL A 374 -18.98 -32.47 16.53
C VAL A 374 -18.47 -31.25 17.30
N VAL A 375 -19.35 -30.58 18.04
CA VAL A 375 -18.98 -29.40 18.84
C VAL A 375 -18.09 -29.80 20.02
N LYS A 376 -18.44 -30.90 20.71
CA LYS A 376 -17.65 -31.47 21.81
C LYS A 376 -16.28 -31.94 21.33
N ALA A 377 -16.21 -32.62 20.18
CA ALA A 377 -14.97 -33.03 19.52
C ALA A 377 -14.09 -31.83 19.16
N SER A 378 -14.68 -30.77 18.62
CA SER A 378 -13.96 -29.53 18.28
C SER A 378 -13.38 -28.83 19.51
N ALA A 379 -14.14 -28.78 20.61
CA ALA A 379 -13.69 -28.19 21.87
C ALA A 379 -12.54 -29.01 22.49
N LEU A 380 -12.66 -30.33 22.50
CA LEU A 380 -11.63 -31.24 23.00
C LEU A 380 -10.35 -31.18 22.16
N LEU A 381 -10.48 -31.17 20.83
CA LEU A 381 -9.35 -31.02 19.92
C LEU A 381 -8.61 -29.70 20.17
N ARG A 382 -9.35 -28.60 20.32
CA ARG A 382 -8.78 -27.29 20.64
C ARG A 382 -8.07 -27.27 22.00
N LEU A 383 -8.61 -27.95 23.01
CA LEU A 383 -7.95 -28.12 24.31
C LEU A 383 -6.63 -28.88 24.16
N TYR A 384 -6.61 -30.00 23.42
CA TYR A 384 -5.38 -30.75 23.15
C TYR A 384 -4.36 -29.93 22.37
N CYS A 385 -4.78 -29.09 21.40
CA CYS A 385 -3.89 -28.11 20.75
C CYS A 385 -3.23 -27.17 21.75
N ALA A 386 -3.99 -26.64 22.72
CA ALA A 386 -3.49 -25.73 23.75
C ALA A 386 -2.56 -26.45 24.74
N LEU A 387 -2.90 -27.68 25.14
CA LEU A 387 -2.09 -28.50 26.04
C LEU A 387 -0.74 -28.85 25.40
N MET A 388 -0.73 -29.29 24.14
CA MET A 388 0.53 -29.63 23.46
C MET A 388 1.33 -28.40 23.03
N GLY A 389 0.66 -27.34 22.57
CA GLY A 389 1.31 -26.14 22.03
C GLY A 389 1.78 -25.15 23.09
N ILE A 390 0.92 -24.81 24.07
CA ILE A 390 1.18 -23.78 25.08
C ILE A 390 1.74 -24.40 26.36
N ALA A 391 1.10 -25.46 26.86
CA ALA A 391 1.55 -26.12 28.09
C ALA A 391 2.74 -27.06 27.84
N GLY A 392 2.90 -27.58 26.61
CA GLY A 392 4.00 -28.48 26.25
C GLY A 392 3.80 -29.93 26.71
N LEU A 393 2.55 -30.38 26.79
CA LEU A 393 2.19 -31.77 27.09
C LEU A 393 2.70 -32.70 25.98
N LYS A 394 3.33 -33.82 26.35
CA LYS A 394 3.64 -34.91 25.41
C LYS A 394 2.52 -35.96 25.48
N PRO A 395 1.82 -36.25 24.37
CA PRO A 395 0.76 -37.26 24.36
C PRO A 395 1.34 -38.65 24.61
N THR A 396 0.58 -39.53 25.24
CA THR A 396 0.89 -40.96 25.29
C THR A 396 0.54 -41.63 23.96
N ASP A 397 1.06 -42.83 23.70
CA ASP A 397 0.76 -43.57 22.47
C ASP A 397 -0.76 -43.83 22.33
N GLU A 398 -1.42 -44.18 23.44
CA GLU A 398 -2.89 -44.33 23.50
C GLU A 398 -3.64 -43.02 23.17
N GLU A 399 -3.22 -41.88 23.75
CA GLU A 399 -3.85 -40.59 23.47
C GLU A 399 -3.63 -40.17 22.01
N ALA A 400 -2.42 -40.38 21.47
CA ALA A 400 -2.08 -40.02 20.11
C ALA A 400 -2.87 -40.83 19.06
N GLU A 401 -3.04 -42.13 19.29
CA GLU A 401 -3.84 -43.01 18.43
C GLU A 401 -5.31 -42.56 18.39
N GLN A 402 -5.91 -42.33 19.56
CA GLN A 402 -7.31 -41.93 19.63
C GLN A 402 -7.54 -40.50 19.10
N LEU A 403 -6.58 -39.58 19.30
CA LEU A 403 -6.61 -38.25 18.68
C LEU A 403 -6.55 -38.34 17.15
N LEU A 404 -5.70 -39.20 16.60
CA LEU A 404 -5.61 -39.40 15.16
C LEU A 404 -6.90 -39.99 14.59
N GLN A 405 -7.49 -40.97 15.28
CA GLN A 405 -8.77 -41.57 14.91
C GLN A 405 -9.90 -40.53 14.93
N LEU A 406 -9.92 -39.64 15.93
CA LEU A 406 -10.89 -38.55 16.01
C LEU A 406 -10.70 -37.56 14.84
N MET A 407 -9.48 -37.09 14.62
CA MET A 407 -9.18 -36.11 13.55
C MET A 407 -9.51 -36.62 12.15
N THR A 408 -9.40 -37.94 11.93
CA THR A 408 -9.64 -38.59 10.63
C THR A 408 -11.07 -39.14 10.49
N SER A 409 -11.95 -38.82 11.45
CA SER A 409 -13.37 -39.14 11.37
C SER A 409 -14.10 -38.28 10.33
N ARG A 410 -15.25 -38.77 9.84
CA ARG A 410 -16.07 -38.07 8.82
C ARG A 410 -17.27 -37.39 9.52
N PRO A 411 -17.33 -36.05 9.60
CA PRO A 411 -18.46 -35.35 10.18
C PRO A 411 -19.62 -35.17 9.18
N PRO A 412 -20.83 -34.84 9.65
CA PRO A 412 -21.93 -34.40 8.79
C PRO A 412 -21.59 -33.09 8.08
N ALA A 413 -22.22 -32.84 6.93
CA ALA A 413 -22.03 -31.65 6.10
C ALA A 413 -22.68 -30.39 6.71
N THR A 414 -22.27 -30.03 7.92
CA THR A 414 -22.70 -28.84 8.66
C THR A 414 -21.53 -27.85 8.81
N PRO A 415 -21.80 -26.55 9.06
CA PRO A 415 -20.74 -25.56 9.32
C PRO A 415 -19.83 -25.96 10.49
N ALA A 416 -20.39 -26.60 11.52
CA ALA A 416 -19.64 -27.15 12.64
C ALA A 416 -18.71 -28.30 12.20
N GLY A 417 -19.17 -29.16 11.28
CA GLY A 417 -18.36 -30.21 10.66
C GLY A 417 -17.20 -29.66 9.84
N VAL A 418 -17.46 -28.63 9.02
CA VAL A 418 -16.39 -27.93 8.25
C VAL A 418 -15.34 -27.34 9.19
N ARG A 419 -15.78 -26.69 10.28
CA ARG A 419 -14.86 -26.14 11.29
C ARG A 419 -14.04 -27.23 11.99
N PHE A 420 -14.65 -28.35 12.33
CA PHE A 420 -13.97 -29.50 12.92
C PHE A 420 -12.88 -30.05 12.00
N VAL A 421 -13.17 -30.19 10.70
CA VAL A 421 -12.21 -30.64 9.68
C VAL A 421 -11.03 -29.65 9.56
N SER A 422 -11.30 -28.35 9.49
CA SER A 422 -10.24 -27.33 9.46
C SER A 422 -9.36 -27.34 10.71
N LEU A 423 -9.94 -27.53 11.90
CA LEU A 423 -9.19 -27.64 13.16
C LEU A 423 -8.35 -28.93 13.19
N SER A 424 -8.90 -30.05 12.74
CA SER A 424 -8.22 -31.35 12.65
C SER A 424 -7.02 -31.28 11.70
N PHE A 425 -7.22 -30.64 10.54
CA PHE A 425 -6.13 -30.39 9.59
C PHE A 425 -5.03 -29.50 10.19
N CYS A 426 -5.40 -28.40 10.86
CA CYS A 426 -4.42 -27.52 11.53
C CYS A 426 -3.64 -28.22 12.64
N MET A 427 -4.30 -29.09 13.40
CA MET A 427 -3.69 -29.87 14.47
C MET A 427 -2.65 -30.85 13.91
N LEU A 428 -3.01 -31.60 12.87
CA LEU A 428 -2.09 -32.50 12.16
C LEU A 428 -0.88 -31.74 11.59
N LEU A 429 -1.11 -30.56 11.03
CA LEU A 429 -0.06 -29.70 10.48
C LEU A 429 0.87 -29.13 11.55
N ALA A 430 0.33 -28.74 12.72
CA ALA A 430 1.10 -28.22 13.84
C ALA A 430 1.91 -29.30 14.59
N PHE A 431 1.36 -30.51 14.72
CA PHE A 431 1.93 -31.60 15.53
C PHE A 431 2.06 -32.89 14.71
N SER A 432 2.99 -32.88 13.75
CA SER A 432 3.34 -34.06 12.95
C SER A 432 3.87 -35.25 13.76
N THR A 433 4.20 -35.05 15.05
CA THR A 433 4.57 -36.12 15.99
C THR A 433 3.43 -37.09 16.30
N LEU A 434 2.17 -36.72 16.02
CA LEU A 434 1.02 -37.62 16.14
C LEU A 434 1.00 -38.72 15.07
N VAL A 435 1.80 -38.57 14.02
CA VAL A 435 1.94 -39.52 12.92
C VAL A 435 3.36 -40.09 12.96
N SER A 436 3.55 -41.10 13.81
CA SER A 436 4.89 -41.68 14.04
C SER A 436 5.09 -43.02 13.33
N THR A 437 4.00 -43.74 13.01
CA THR A 437 4.05 -45.03 12.31
C THR A 437 3.60 -44.91 10.85
N PRO A 438 4.08 -45.78 9.94
CA PRO A 438 3.67 -45.76 8.53
C PRO A 438 2.18 -46.02 8.32
N GLU A 439 1.54 -46.80 9.19
CA GLU A 439 0.10 -47.06 9.15
C GLU A 439 -0.73 -45.80 9.44
N GLN A 440 -0.29 -45.01 10.43
CA GLN A 440 -0.88 -43.70 10.76
C GLN A 440 -0.72 -42.69 9.61
N GLU A 441 0.43 -42.71 8.94
CA GLU A 441 0.72 -41.85 7.79
C GLU A 441 -0.20 -42.17 6.61
N GLN A 442 -0.38 -43.47 6.30
CA GLN A 442 -1.28 -43.90 5.24
C GLN A 442 -2.74 -43.50 5.55
N LEU A 443 -3.17 -43.63 6.81
CA LEU A 443 -4.51 -43.23 7.24
C LEU A 443 -4.73 -41.72 7.07
N MET A 444 -3.75 -40.90 7.45
CA MET A 444 -3.77 -39.45 7.22
C MET A 444 -3.86 -39.11 5.72
N VAL A 445 -3.05 -39.75 4.86
CA VAL A 445 -3.05 -39.51 3.41
C VAL A 445 -4.38 -39.91 2.77
N MET A 446 -4.98 -41.03 3.20
CA MET A 446 -6.31 -41.44 2.75
C MET A 446 -7.38 -40.42 3.16
N TRP A 447 -7.29 -39.88 4.37
CA TRP A 447 -8.22 -38.84 4.84
C TRP A 447 -8.05 -37.52 4.09
N LEU A 448 -6.82 -37.07 3.85
CA LEU A 448 -6.54 -35.87 3.04
C LEU A 448 -7.04 -36.04 1.60
N SER A 449 -6.87 -37.23 1.01
CA SER A 449 -7.40 -37.55 -0.31
C SER A 449 -8.94 -37.54 -0.34
N TRP A 450 -9.59 -37.98 0.74
CA TRP A 450 -11.04 -37.88 0.91
C TRP A 450 -11.50 -36.42 1.01
N MET A 451 -10.79 -35.56 1.77
CA MET A 451 -11.12 -34.12 1.85
C MET A 451 -11.12 -33.46 0.47
N ILE A 452 -10.13 -33.76 -0.36
CA ILE A 452 -10.01 -33.20 -1.72
C ILE A 452 -11.19 -33.65 -2.60
N LYS A 453 -11.59 -34.92 -2.47
CA LYS A 453 -12.69 -35.47 -3.27
C LYS A 453 -14.05 -34.90 -2.88
N GLU A 454 -14.27 -34.68 -1.58
CA GLU A 454 -15.57 -34.24 -1.04
C GLU A 454 -15.68 -32.71 -0.87
N GLU A 455 -14.65 -31.92 -1.24
CA GLU A 455 -14.67 -30.46 -1.07
C GLU A 455 -15.91 -29.80 -1.72
N ALA A 456 -16.25 -30.22 -2.94
CA ALA A 456 -17.39 -29.69 -3.69
C ALA A 456 -18.74 -30.04 -3.05
N TYR A 457 -18.84 -31.21 -2.42
CA TYR A 457 -20.05 -31.65 -1.72
C TYR A 457 -20.28 -30.80 -0.47
N PHE A 458 -19.25 -30.60 0.35
CA PHE A 458 -19.33 -29.76 1.56
C PHE A 458 -19.58 -28.29 1.25
N GLU A 459 -19.02 -27.76 0.16
CA GLU A 459 -19.24 -26.37 -0.28
C GLU A 459 -20.69 -26.13 -0.72
N SER A 460 -21.29 -27.08 -1.46
CA SER A 460 -22.66 -26.95 -1.97
C SER A 460 -23.76 -27.01 -0.89
N ILE A 461 -23.53 -27.75 0.20
CA ILE A 461 -24.53 -28.01 1.25
C ILE A 461 -24.39 -27.05 2.43
N SER A 462 -23.16 -26.68 2.79
CA SER A 462 -22.88 -25.89 4.00
C SER A 462 -23.09 -24.38 3.79
N GLY A 463 -23.00 -23.89 2.54
CA GLY A 463 -23.18 -22.46 2.21
C GLY A 463 -22.13 -21.52 2.84
N VAL A 464 -21.04 -22.08 3.38
CA VAL A 464 -19.93 -21.33 4.00
C VAL A 464 -18.93 -20.92 2.93
N SER A 465 -18.59 -19.64 2.86
CA SER A 465 -17.68 -19.03 1.86
C SER A 465 -16.19 -19.31 2.07
N ALA A 466 -15.83 -20.12 3.06
CA ALA A 466 -14.45 -20.49 3.39
C ALA A 466 -14.39 -22.00 3.66
N SER A 467 -14.00 -22.78 2.65
CA SER A 467 -13.99 -24.24 2.72
C SER A 467 -12.62 -24.76 3.21
N PHE A 468 -12.57 -25.97 3.77
CA PHE A 468 -11.30 -26.62 4.08
C PHE A 468 -10.50 -26.97 2.81
N GLY A 469 -11.15 -27.06 1.64
CA GLY A 469 -10.50 -27.26 0.34
C GLY A 469 -9.63 -26.08 -0.06
N GLU A 470 -10.13 -24.86 0.10
CA GLU A 470 -9.33 -23.64 -0.11
C GLU A 470 -8.12 -23.58 0.84
N MET A 471 -8.31 -23.99 2.10
CA MET A 471 -7.23 -24.05 3.08
C MET A 471 -6.16 -25.10 2.71
N LEU A 472 -6.57 -26.28 2.23
CA LEU A 472 -5.67 -27.34 1.75
C LEU A 472 -4.83 -26.86 0.56
N LEU A 473 -5.50 -26.23 -0.42
CA LEU A 473 -4.84 -25.68 -1.61
C LEU A 473 -3.86 -24.57 -1.24
N LEU A 474 -4.24 -23.69 -0.31
CA LEU A 474 -3.40 -22.59 0.16
C LEU A 474 -2.15 -23.10 0.90
N VAL A 475 -2.29 -24.14 1.74
CA VAL A 475 -1.15 -24.79 2.39
C VAL A 475 -0.26 -25.51 1.37
N ALA A 476 -0.83 -26.20 0.38
CA ALA A 476 -0.07 -26.82 -0.70
C ALA A 476 0.75 -25.79 -1.49
N MET A 477 0.14 -24.64 -1.82
CA MET A 477 0.79 -23.50 -2.44
C MET A 477 1.95 -22.95 -1.59
N TYR A 478 1.77 -22.81 -0.28
CA TYR A 478 2.85 -22.35 0.63
C TYR A 478 3.99 -23.35 0.74
N PHE A 479 3.70 -24.66 0.72
CA PHE A 479 4.73 -25.69 0.72
C PHE A 479 5.57 -25.68 -0.56
N HIS A 480 4.95 -25.54 -1.73
CA HIS A 480 5.65 -25.40 -3.02
C HIS A 480 6.45 -24.10 -3.11
N SER A 481 5.97 -23.03 -2.48
CA SER A 481 6.66 -21.73 -2.44
C SER A 481 7.69 -21.58 -1.31
N ASN A 482 7.89 -22.62 -0.48
CA ASN A 482 8.77 -22.62 0.70
C ASN A 482 8.45 -21.53 1.74
N GLN A 483 7.21 -21.02 1.80
CA GLN A 483 6.78 -19.98 2.75
C GLN A 483 6.19 -20.60 4.02
N LEU A 484 7.05 -21.16 4.89
CA LEU A 484 6.60 -21.85 6.10
C LEU A 484 5.97 -20.92 7.15
N SER A 485 6.34 -19.63 7.20
CA SER A 485 5.75 -18.64 8.12
C SER A 485 4.26 -18.42 7.84
N ALA A 486 3.88 -18.33 6.57
CA ALA A 486 2.49 -18.21 6.13
C ALA A 486 1.61 -19.35 6.66
N ILE A 487 2.16 -20.57 6.63
CA ILE A 487 1.50 -21.76 7.15
C ILE A 487 1.32 -21.65 8.67
N ILE A 488 2.35 -21.21 9.39
CA ILE A 488 2.29 -21.02 10.84
C ILE A 488 1.22 -19.99 11.21
N ASP A 489 1.16 -18.86 10.50
CA ASP A 489 0.17 -17.80 10.73
C ASP A 489 -1.26 -18.28 10.42
N LEU A 490 -1.44 -19.00 9.30
CA LEU A 490 -2.73 -19.60 8.93
C LEU A 490 -3.22 -20.62 9.98
N VAL A 491 -2.32 -21.48 10.46
CA VAL A 491 -2.60 -22.46 11.52
C VAL A 491 -2.96 -21.75 12.83
N CYS A 492 -2.19 -20.74 13.24
CA CYS A 492 -2.47 -19.97 14.46
C CYS A 492 -3.79 -19.20 14.39
N SER A 493 -4.11 -18.63 13.22
CA SER A 493 -5.38 -17.93 12.97
C SER A 493 -6.56 -18.90 13.04
N THR A 494 -6.44 -20.06 12.38
CA THR A 494 -7.51 -21.07 12.33
C THR A 494 -7.74 -21.72 13.69
N LEU A 495 -6.69 -22.02 14.45
CA LEU A 495 -6.80 -22.57 15.82
C LEU A 495 -7.25 -21.51 16.85
N GLY A 496 -7.11 -20.22 16.52
CA GLY A 496 -7.39 -19.11 17.42
C GLY A 496 -6.43 -19.07 18.62
N MET A 497 -5.18 -19.50 18.43
CA MET A 497 -4.13 -19.51 19.45
C MET A 497 -2.74 -19.37 18.80
N LYS A 498 -1.81 -18.68 19.48
CA LYS A 498 -0.44 -18.53 19.00
C LYS A 498 0.43 -19.67 19.53
N ILE A 499 0.79 -20.60 18.64
CA ILE A 499 1.65 -21.74 18.96
C ILE A 499 2.99 -21.64 18.22
N VAL A 500 4.08 -22.05 18.88
CA VAL A 500 5.41 -22.06 18.26
C VAL A 500 5.61 -23.40 17.57
N ILE A 501 5.45 -23.42 16.24
CA ILE A 501 5.65 -24.62 15.41
C ILE A 501 7.09 -24.61 14.88
N LYS A 502 7.84 -25.68 15.12
CA LYS A 502 9.21 -25.81 14.62
C LYS A 502 9.19 -26.13 13.11
N PRO A 503 9.99 -25.44 12.26
CA PRO A 503 10.07 -25.72 10.83
C PRO A 503 10.46 -27.17 10.50
N SER A 504 11.25 -27.82 11.36
CA SER A 504 11.63 -29.23 11.22
C SER A 504 10.42 -30.16 11.29
N SER A 505 9.41 -29.84 12.09
CA SER A 505 8.19 -30.64 12.22
C SER A 505 7.33 -30.58 10.95
N LEU A 506 7.38 -29.47 10.21
CA LEU A 506 6.67 -29.28 8.94
C LEU A 506 7.36 -29.95 7.74
N SER A 507 8.63 -30.36 7.88
CA SER A 507 9.40 -30.95 6.78
C SER A 507 8.80 -32.26 6.27
N ARG A 508 8.34 -33.14 7.17
CA ARG A 508 7.67 -34.40 6.81
C ARG A 508 6.35 -34.13 6.09
N MET A 509 5.54 -33.22 6.63
CA MET A 509 4.25 -32.83 6.04
C MET A 509 4.42 -32.16 4.66
N LYS A 510 5.48 -31.37 4.48
CA LYS A 510 5.84 -30.78 3.19
C LYS A 510 6.13 -31.85 2.15
N THR A 511 6.87 -32.91 2.48
CA THR A 511 7.16 -34.00 1.54
C THR A 511 5.88 -34.69 1.09
N ILE A 512 5.00 -35.03 2.03
CA ILE A 512 3.71 -35.68 1.75
C ILE A 512 2.84 -34.77 0.85
N PHE A 513 2.69 -33.49 1.20
CA PHE A 513 1.90 -32.54 0.42
C PHE A 513 2.46 -32.28 -0.99
N THR A 514 3.78 -32.15 -1.13
CA THR A 514 4.40 -31.79 -2.41
C THR A 514 4.61 -32.97 -3.36
N GLN A 515 4.81 -34.18 -2.82
CA GLN A 515 5.14 -35.37 -3.61
C GLN A 515 3.97 -36.34 -3.78
N GLU A 516 3.07 -36.47 -2.79
CA GLU A 516 2.03 -37.51 -2.80
C GLU A 516 0.63 -36.96 -3.06
N ILE A 517 0.27 -35.82 -2.44
CA ILE A 517 -1.12 -35.32 -2.45
C ILE A 517 -1.33 -34.26 -3.54
N PHE A 518 -0.48 -33.22 -3.56
CA PHE A 518 -0.63 -32.07 -4.44
C PHE A 518 0.66 -31.85 -5.22
N THR A 519 0.86 -32.60 -6.29
CA THR A 519 2.01 -32.38 -7.19
C THR A 519 1.94 -30.99 -7.85
N GLU A 520 3.08 -30.46 -8.30
CA GLU A 520 3.17 -29.15 -8.98
C GLU A 520 2.16 -29.03 -10.15
N GLN A 521 1.88 -30.13 -10.85
CA GLN A 521 0.90 -30.21 -11.93
C GLN A 521 -0.55 -30.03 -11.45
N VAL A 522 -0.94 -30.70 -10.36
CA VAL A 522 -2.30 -30.59 -9.81
C VAL A 522 -2.52 -29.19 -9.26
N VAL A 523 -1.54 -28.66 -8.55
CA VAL A 523 -1.59 -27.32 -7.96
C VAL A 523 -1.71 -26.23 -9.03
N THR A 524 -0.96 -26.33 -10.12
CA THR A 524 -1.06 -25.37 -11.24
C THR A 524 -2.42 -25.43 -11.96
N ALA A 525 -3.00 -26.62 -12.12
CA ALA A 525 -4.33 -26.78 -12.73
C ALA A 525 -5.47 -26.26 -11.82
N HIS A 526 -5.33 -26.41 -10.50
CA HIS A 526 -6.28 -25.88 -9.53
C HIS A 526 -6.14 -24.36 -9.32
N ALA A 527 -4.95 -23.78 -9.49
CA ALA A 527 -4.70 -22.35 -9.30
C ALA A 527 -5.59 -21.44 -10.17
N VAL A 528 -6.01 -21.88 -11.36
CA VAL A 528 -6.92 -21.12 -12.26
C VAL A 528 -8.37 -21.09 -11.74
N ARG A 529 -8.75 -22.12 -10.96
CA ARG A 529 -10.11 -22.26 -10.39
C ARG A 529 -10.29 -21.50 -9.09
N VAL A 530 -9.21 -21.09 -8.43
CA VAL A 530 -9.25 -20.29 -7.21
C VAL A 530 -9.97 -18.96 -7.51
N PRO A 531 -10.99 -18.56 -6.72
CA PRO A 531 -11.66 -17.29 -6.91
C PRO A 531 -10.68 -16.12 -6.76
N VAL A 532 -10.94 -15.04 -7.48
CA VAL A 532 -10.16 -13.80 -7.34
C VAL A 532 -10.48 -13.15 -6.00
N THR A 533 -9.51 -12.47 -5.40
CA THR A 533 -9.77 -11.68 -4.19
C THR A 533 -10.59 -10.45 -4.58
N GLY A 534 -11.86 -10.40 -4.15
CA GLY A 534 -12.72 -9.24 -4.29
C GLY A 534 -12.23 -8.04 -3.48
N ASN A 535 -12.34 -6.84 -4.04
CA ASN A 535 -11.87 -5.57 -3.44
C ASN A 535 -10.43 -5.65 -2.88
N LEU A 536 -9.50 -6.19 -3.68
CA LEU A 536 -8.11 -6.34 -3.26
C LEU A 536 -7.49 -4.97 -2.95
N SER A 537 -7.03 -4.79 -1.72
CA SER A 537 -6.33 -3.59 -1.24
C SER A 537 -5.12 -3.95 -0.36
N ALA A 538 -4.22 -3.00 -0.14
CA ALA A 538 -3.06 -3.16 0.74
C ALA A 538 -3.43 -3.37 2.23
N ASN A 539 -4.69 -3.12 2.61
CA ASN A 539 -5.17 -3.29 3.97
C ASN A 539 -5.51 -4.75 4.30
N ILE A 540 -5.61 -5.63 3.30
CA ILE A 540 -5.92 -7.04 3.53
C ILE A 540 -4.67 -7.74 4.04
N THR A 541 -4.69 -8.16 5.30
CA THR A 541 -3.58 -8.87 5.95
C THR A 541 -3.66 -10.38 5.69
N GLY A 542 -2.52 -11.00 5.43
CA GLY A 542 -2.40 -12.44 5.18
C GLY A 542 -1.84 -12.74 3.80
N PHE A 543 -1.55 -14.00 3.53
CA PHE A 543 -1.03 -14.41 2.23
C PHE A 543 -2.20 -14.74 1.28
N LEU A 544 -2.53 -13.81 0.40
CA LEU A 544 -3.62 -13.93 -0.57
C LEU A 544 -3.26 -14.79 -1.81
N PRO A 545 -4.26 -15.27 -2.58
CA PRO A 545 -4.04 -15.98 -3.85
C PRO A 545 -3.07 -15.27 -4.81
N ILE A 546 -3.00 -13.94 -4.78
CA ILE A 546 -2.08 -13.15 -5.61
C ILE A 546 -0.61 -13.53 -5.42
N HIS A 547 -0.19 -13.85 -4.19
CA HIS A 547 1.19 -14.22 -3.88
C HIS A 547 1.52 -15.62 -4.43
N CYS A 548 0.55 -16.52 -4.37
CA CYS A 548 0.63 -17.87 -4.90
C CYS A 548 0.76 -17.83 -6.43
N ILE A 549 -0.11 -17.08 -7.12
CA ILE A 549 -0.07 -16.92 -8.58
C ILE A 549 1.23 -16.24 -9.02
N TYR A 550 1.68 -15.20 -8.30
CA TYR A 550 2.97 -14.57 -8.56
C TYR A 550 4.13 -15.57 -8.48
N GLN A 551 4.19 -16.39 -7.43
CA GLN A 551 5.27 -17.35 -7.26
C GLN A 551 5.22 -18.46 -8.32
N LEU A 552 4.04 -18.96 -8.69
CA LEU A 552 3.87 -19.96 -9.76
C LEU A 552 4.27 -19.41 -11.14
N LEU A 553 3.96 -18.14 -11.40
CA LEU A 553 4.40 -17.45 -12.61
C LEU A 553 5.91 -17.26 -12.61
N LYS A 554 6.50 -16.91 -11.46
CA LYS A 554 7.95 -16.76 -11.29
C LYS A 554 8.70 -18.08 -11.48
N SER A 555 8.16 -19.21 -10.99
CA SER A 555 8.72 -20.56 -11.18
C SER A 555 8.46 -21.16 -12.57
N ARG A 556 7.73 -20.43 -13.44
CA ARG A 556 7.32 -20.84 -14.79
C ARG A 556 6.47 -22.11 -14.81
N SER A 557 5.79 -22.44 -13.72
CA SER A 557 5.03 -23.69 -13.56
C SER A 557 3.82 -23.75 -14.51
N PHE A 558 3.15 -22.62 -14.76
CA PHE A 558 2.06 -22.53 -15.74
C PHE A 558 2.50 -22.87 -17.18
N THR A 559 3.71 -22.45 -17.55
CA THR A 559 4.29 -22.77 -18.88
C THR A 559 4.74 -24.22 -18.96
N LYS A 560 5.35 -24.76 -17.89
CA LYS A 560 5.76 -26.18 -17.83
C LYS A 560 4.57 -27.13 -18.01
N HIS A 561 3.44 -26.83 -17.38
CA HIS A 561 2.25 -27.70 -17.38
C HIS A 561 1.16 -27.29 -18.38
N LYS A 562 1.42 -26.30 -19.26
CA LYS A 562 0.49 -25.81 -20.30
C LYS A 562 -0.89 -25.38 -19.76
N VAL A 563 -0.92 -24.62 -18.68
CA VAL A 563 -2.14 -24.02 -18.12
C VAL A 563 -2.17 -22.50 -18.37
N SER A 564 -3.26 -21.98 -18.94
CA SER A 564 -3.43 -20.54 -19.21
C SER A 564 -4.05 -19.80 -18.01
N ILE A 565 -3.39 -18.74 -17.52
CA ILE A 565 -3.85 -17.96 -16.35
C ILE A 565 -4.46 -16.58 -16.70
N LYS A 566 -4.53 -16.24 -18.01
CA LYS A 566 -4.98 -14.93 -18.51
C LYS A 566 -6.28 -14.43 -17.85
N ASP A 567 -7.33 -15.25 -17.87
CA ASP A 567 -8.66 -14.85 -17.40
C ASP A 567 -8.70 -14.58 -15.89
N TRP A 568 -7.86 -15.26 -15.12
CA TRP A 568 -7.73 -15.02 -13.68
C TRP A 568 -7.06 -13.68 -13.42
N ILE A 569 -5.96 -13.37 -14.13
CA ILE A 569 -5.25 -12.08 -14.00
C ILE A 569 -6.20 -10.92 -14.38
N TYR A 570 -6.89 -11.02 -15.51
CA TYR A 570 -7.83 -9.98 -15.94
C TYR A 570 -8.95 -9.74 -14.91
N ARG A 571 -9.57 -10.81 -14.40
CA ARG A 571 -10.59 -10.72 -13.34
C ARG A 571 -10.02 -10.12 -12.06
N GLN A 572 -8.81 -10.50 -11.65
CA GLN A 572 -8.18 -9.98 -10.44
C GLN A 572 -7.89 -8.47 -10.56
N LEU A 573 -7.44 -7.99 -11.72
CA LEU A 573 -7.21 -6.55 -11.97
C LEU A 573 -8.51 -5.73 -11.90
N CYS A 574 -9.64 -6.31 -12.35
CA CYS A 574 -10.96 -5.69 -12.29
C CYS A 574 -11.51 -5.55 -10.86
N GLU A 575 -11.12 -6.44 -9.96
CA GLU A 575 -11.56 -6.48 -8.55
C GLU A 575 -10.59 -5.75 -7.59
N THR A 576 -9.66 -4.94 -8.10
CA THR A 576 -8.71 -4.19 -7.27
C THR A 576 -9.23 -2.81 -6.87
N THR A 577 -9.02 -2.44 -5.61
CA THR A 577 -9.39 -1.14 -5.04
C THR A 577 -8.19 -0.42 -4.44
N THR A 578 -8.34 0.86 -4.10
CA THR A 578 -7.31 1.58 -3.34
C THR A 578 -7.37 1.24 -1.84
N PRO A 579 -6.25 1.31 -1.09
CA PRO A 579 -4.86 1.50 -1.54
C PRO A 579 -4.29 0.28 -2.28
N LEU A 580 -3.36 0.51 -3.22
CA LEU A 580 -2.87 -0.53 -4.13
C LEU A 580 -2.01 -1.58 -3.41
N HIS A 581 -2.31 -2.86 -3.62
CA HIS A 581 -1.52 -3.96 -3.08
C HIS A 581 -0.12 -4.06 -3.72
N PRO A 582 0.98 -4.14 -2.95
CA PRO A 582 2.35 -4.04 -3.47
C PRO A 582 2.76 -5.15 -4.45
N GLN A 583 2.12 -6.31 -4.36
CA GLN A 583 2.41 -7.46 -5.23
C GLN A 583 1.81 -7.33 -6.66
N LEU A 584 0.95 -6.34 -6.92
CA LEU A 584 0.27 -6.21 -8.22
C LEU A 584 1.21 -5.85 -9.37
N LEU A 585 2.10 -4.87 -9.20
CA LEU A 585 3.03 -4.49 -10.27
C LEU A 585 4.01 -5.63 -10.61
N PRO A 586 4.68 -6.28 -9.63
CA PRO A 586 5.55 -7.42 -9.92
C PRO A 586 4.79 -8.59 -10.55
N LEU A 587 3.51 -8.80 -10.21
CA LEU A 587 2.68 -9.82 -10.84
C LEU A 587 2.49 -9.53 -12.33
N ILE A 588 2.14 -8.29 -12.69
CA ILE A 588 1.97 -7.86 -14.08
C ILE A 588 3.29 -8.04 -14.84
N ASP A 589 4.41 -7.64 -14.27
CA ASP A 589 5.73 -7.73 -14.92
C ASP A 589 6.14 -9.19 -15.18
N VAL A 590 5.95 -10.09 -14.20
CA VAL A 590 6.24 -11.51 -14.38
C VAL A 590 5.28 -12.17 -15.37
N TYR A 591 4.01 -11.73 -15.40
CA TYR A 591 3.05 -12.19 -16.40
C TYR A 591 3.44 -11.77 -17.83
N ILE A 592 3.85 -10.52 -18.05
CA ILE A 592 4.37 -10.04 -19.34
C ILE A 592 5.61 -10.85 -19.77
N ASN A 593 6.56 -11.05 -18.86
CA ASN A 593 7.73 -11.90 -19.11
C ASN A 593 7.36 -13.38 -19.37
N SER A 594 6.22 -13.85 -18.87
CA SER A 594 5.68 -15.18 -19.16
C SER A 594 5.13 -15.31 -20.59
N ILE A 595 4.70 -14.21 -21.20
CA ILE A 595 4.19 -14.19 -22.57
C ILE A 595 5.36 -14.13 -23.57
N LEU A 596 6.34 -13.27 -23.29
CA LEU A 596 7.43 -12.95 -24.22
C LEU A 596 8.61 -13.93 -24.15
N THR A 597 8.95 -14.46 -22.96
CA THR A 597 10.10 -15.36 -22.81
C THR A 597 9.66 -16.83 -22.74
N PRO A 598 10.17 -17.72 -23.62
CA PRO A 598 9.85 -19.15 -23.58
C PRO A 598 10.49 -19.84 -22.37
N ALA A 599 9.83 -20.88 -21.84
CA ALA A 599 10.34 -21.64 -20.69
C ALA A 599 11.48 -22.61 -21.04
N SER A 600 11.62 -23.03 -22.30
CA SER A 600 12.70 -23.91 -22.79
C SER A 600 12.86 -23.81 -24.31
N LYS A 601 14.09 -24.05 -24.81
CA LYS A 601 14.41 -24.12 -26.26
C LYS A 601 13.65 -25.25 -26.99
N SER A 602 13.13 -26.24 -26.27
CA SER A 602 12.47 -27.42 -26.82
C SER A 602 10.95 -27.28 -27.03
N ASN A 603 10.28 -26.33 -26.36
CA ASN A 603 8.84 -26.07 -26.50
C ASN A 603 8.62 -24.55 -26.69
N PRO A 604 8.62 -24.05 -27.94
CA PRO A 604 8.53 -22.61 -28.19
C PRO A 604 7.12 -22.01 -28.05
N GLU A 605 6.07 -22.79 -27.77
CA GLU A 605 4.71 -22.26 -27.55
C GLU A 605 4.53 -21.67 -26.15
N ALA A 606 4.38 -20.35 -26.08
CA ALA A 606 3.90 -19.65 -24.90
C ALA A 606 2.44 -20.06 -24.64
N THR A 607 2.18 -20.62 -23.47
CA THR A 607 0.84 -21.02 -23.04
C THR A 607 -0.04 -19.82 -22.69
N ASN A 608 0.57 -18.73 -22.19
CA ASN A 608 -0.13 -17.51 -21.81
C ASN A 608 -0.26 -16.58 -23.01
N GLN A 609 -1.46 -16.04 -23.22
CA GLN A 609 -1.77 -15.11 -24.30
C GLN A 609 -1.92 -13.68 -23.75
N PRO A 610 -1.61 -12.64 -24.54
CA PRO A 610 -1.93 -11.26 -24.19
C PRO A 610 -3.43 -11.06 -23.96
N VAL A 611 -3.78 -10.03 -23.17
CA VAL A 611 -5.16 -9.58 -23.04
C VAL A 611 -5.66 -9.06 -24.38
N THR A 612 -6.90 -9.37 -24.75
CA THR A 612 -7.44 -8.96 -26.06
C THR A 612 -7.78 -7.47 -26.10
N GLU A 613 -7.71 -6.86 -27.28
CA GLU A 613 -8.06 -5.43 -27.45
C GLU A 613 -9.50 -5.13 -27.00
N GLN A 614 -10.44 -6.06 -27.21
CA GLN A 614 -11.83 -5.91 -26.79
C GLN A 614 -11.98 -5.89 -25.26
N GLU A 615 -11.25 -6.77 -24.56
CA GLU A 615 -11.22 -6.79 -23.09
C GLU A 615 -10.61 -5.50 -22.51
N ILE A 616 -9.58 -4.95 -23.17
CA ILE A 616 -8.96 -3.68 -22.81
C ILE A 616 -9.95 -2.53 -23.02
N LEU A 617 -10.59 -2.45 -24.20
CA LEU A 617 -11.56 -1.40 -24.51
C LEU A 617 -12.79 -1.44 -23.58
N ASN A 618 -13.26 -2.62 -23.17
CA ASN A 618 -14.38 -2.76 -22.24
C ASN A 618 -14.10 -2.08 -20.88
N VAL A 619 -12.84 -2.01 -20.44
CA VAL A 619 -12.44 -1.31 -19.20
C VAL A 619 -12.54 0.21 -19.35
N PHE A 620 -12.34 0.73 -20.56
CA PHE A 620 -12.35 2.16 -20.87
C PHE A 620 -13.69 2.66 -21.49
N GLN A 621 -14.64 1.76 -21.75
CA GLN A 621 -16.00 2.09 -22.19
C GLN A 621 -16.73 2.90 -21.10
N GLY A 622 -16.91 4.19 -21.35
CA GLY A 622 -17.47 5.17 -20.41
C GLY A 622 -16.78 6.54 -20.46
N LEU A 623 -15.52 6.60 -20.93
CA LEU A 623 -14.74 7.83 -21.10
C LEU A 623 -14.76 8.37 -22.55
N SER A 624 -14.98 7.49 -23.54
CA SER A 624 -15.24 7.89 -24.93
C SER A 624 -16.68 8.36 -25.06
N GLY A 625 -16.87 9.65 -25.34
CA GLY A 625 -18.16 10.35 -25.41
C GLY A 625 -19.14 9.84 -26.48
N GLY A 626 -19.62 8.61 -26.33
CA GLY A 626 -20.82 8.12 -27.01
C GLY A 626 -22.07 8.57 -26.26
N GLU A 627 -23.16 8.81 -27.00
CA GLU A 627 -24.40 9.50 -26.59
C GLU A 627 -25.18 8.91 -25.37
N ASN A 628 -24.69 7.90 -24.66
CA ASN A 628 -25.37 7.23 -23.54
C ASN A 628 -24.68 7.42 -22.16
N SER A 629 -24.07 8.59 -21.92
CA SER A 629 -23.25 8.93 -20.73
C SER A 629 -24.04 9.23 -19.44
N ARG A 630 -25.09 8.45 -19.12
CA ARG A 630 -25.73 8.49 -17.78
C ARG A 630 -25.80 7.14 -17.06
N LEU A 631 -25.26 6.09 -17.65
CA LEU A 631 -25.28 4.75 -17.07
C LEU A 631 -23.85 4.28 -16.75
N THR A 632 -23.46 4.47 -15.48
CA THR A 632 -22.47 3.67 -14.71
C THR A 632 -21.10 3.41 -15.36
N GLN A 633 -20.07 4.16 -14.91
CA GLN A 633 -18.68 3.67 -14.93
C GLN A 633 -18.65 2.29 -14.25
N ARG A 634 -18.54 1.21 -15.03
CA ARG A 634 -18.54 -0.17 -14.50
C ARG A 634 -17.23 -0.54 -13.81
N TYR A 635 -16.12 0.09 -14.19
CA TYR A 635 -14.79 -0.21 -13.68
C TYR A 635 -14.17 1.03 -13.01
N SER A 636 -13.43 0.79 -11.93
CA SER A 636 -12.76 1.82 -11.13
C SER A 636 -11.55 2.42 -11.86
N ILE A 637 -11.10 3.58 -11.37
CA ILE A 637 -9.89 4.26 -11.86
C ILE A 637 -8.65 3.38 -11.64
N THR A 638 -8.59 2.62 -10.55
CA THR A 638 -7.48 1.69 -10.26
C THR A 638 -7.34 0.62 -11.33
N THR A 639 -8.45 0.00 -11.75
CA THR A 639 -8.46 -0.98 -12.83
C THR A 639 -7.99 -0.36 -14.13
N GLN A 640 -8.47 0.85 -14.48
CA GLN A 640 -8.05 1.56 -15.69
C GLN A 640 -6.54 1.85 -15.69
N LEU A 641 -5.98 2.26 -14.55
CA LEU A 641 -4.55 2.52 -14.40
C LEU A 641 -3.70 1.25 -14.47
N LEU A 642 -4.14 0.15 -13.87
CA LEU A 642 -3.43 -1.13 -13.92
C LEU A 642 -3.43 -1.74 -15.32
N VAL A 643 -4.54 -1.63 -16.05
CA VAL A 643 -4.63 -2.06 -17.44
C VAL A 643 -3.75 -1.17 -18.32
N LEU A 644 -3.74 0.15 -18.11
CA LEU A 644 -2.82 1.05 -18.82
C LEU A 644 -1.36 0.70 -18.54
N TYR A 645 -0.99 0.43 -17.27
CA TYR A 645 0.34 -0.04 -16.91
C TYR A 645 0.70 -1.33 -17.64
N TYR A 646 -0.20 -2.32 -17.66
CA TYR A 646 0.02 -3.56 -18.40
C TYR A 646 0.28 -3.32 -19.89
N VAL A 647 -0.52 -2.47 -20.56
CA VAL A 647 -0.37 -2.17 -21.98
C VAL A 647 0.99 -1.51 -22.26
N LEU A 648 1.35 -0.47 -21.50
CA LEU A 648 2.61 0.26 -21.67
C LEU A 648 3.84 -0.61 -21.36
N SER A 649 3.79 -1.40 -20.28
CA SER A 649 4.86 -2.34 -19.92
C SER A 649 4.99 -3.47 -20.93
N TYR A 650 3.88 -3.91 -21.54
CA TYR A 650 3.92 -4.91 -22.61
C TYR A 650 4.60 -4.36 -23.87
N GLU A 651 4.29 -3.13 -24.29
CA GLU A 651 4.98 -2.46 -25.40
C GLU A 651 6.49 -2.28 -25.13
N GLU A 652 6.87 -1.82 -23.94
CA GLU A 652 8.29 -1.67 -23.55
C GLU A 652 9.02 -3.03 -23.57
N ALA A 653 8.41 -4.06 -22.99
CA ALA A 653 9.01 -5.40 -22.93
C ALA A 653 9.07 -6.08 -24.31
N LEU A 654 8.09 -5.83 -25.18
CA LEU A 654 8.08 -6.26 -26.57
C LEU A 654 9.30 -5.69 -27.29
N LEU A 655 9.49 -4.36 -27.24
CA LEU A 655 10.61 -3.65 -27.85
C LEU A 655 11.96 -4.11 -27.30
N ALA A 656 12.07 -4.35 -25.99
CA ALA A 656 13.30 -4.83 -25.36
C ALA A 656 13.65 -6.28 -25.74
N SER A 657 12.64 -7.14 -25.93
CA SER A 657 12.82 -8.58 -26.20
C SER A 657 12.89 -8.92 -27.70
N THR A 658 12.73 -7.93 -28.58
CA THR A 658 12.73 -8.06 -30.05
C THR A 658 13.87 -8.94 -30.56
N LYS A 659 15.11 -8.71 -30.11
CA LYS A 659 16.30 -9.49 -30.54
C LYS A 659 16.20 -10.99 -30.19
N ILE A 660 15.61 -11.33 -29.04
CA ILE A 660 15.45 -12.71 -28.55
C ILE A 660 14.30 -13.41 -29.27
N LEU A 661 13.22 -12.67 -29.55
CA LEU A 661 12.02 -13.16 -30.23
C LEU A 661 12.27 -13.40 -31.73
N ALA A 662 13.07 -12.54 -32.37
CA ALA A 662 13.48 -12.65 -33.76
C ALA A 662 14.29 -13.94 -34.02
N ALA A 663 15.21 -14.29 -33.11
CA ALA A 663 15.97 -15.55 -33.15
C ALA A 663 15.08 -16.81 -33.10
N MET A 664 13.82 -16.67 -32.66
CA MET A 664 12.86 -17.75 -32.46
C MET A 664 11.74 -17.77 -33.53
N GLN A 665 11.81 -16.93 -34.58
CA GLN A 665 10.80 -16.79 -35.64
C GLN A 665 9.35 -16.64 -35.15
N LYS A 666 9.14 -15.99 -33.99
CA LYS A 666 7.80 -15.64 -33.50
C LYS A 666 7.62 -14.14 -33.52
N LYS A 667 6.58 -13.68 -34.22
CA LYS A 667 6.09 -12.30 -34.15
C LYS A 667 4.93 -12.23 -33.15
N PRO A 668 5.17 -11.88 -31.88
CA PRO A 668 4.06 -11.53 -30.99
C PRO A 668 3.23 -10.40 -31.61
N LYS A 669 1.91 -10.41 -31.37
CA LYS A 669 1.01 -9.36 -31.84
C LYS A 669 1.27 -8.10 -31.00
N SER A 670 1.74 -7.04 -31.64
CA SER A 670 1.70 -5.69 -31.06
C SER A 670 0.25 -5.20 -31.04
N TYR A 671 -0.08 -4.32 -30.10
CA TYR A 671 -1.40 -3.69 -30.06
C TYR A 671 -1.53 -2.72 -31.23
N SER A 672 -2.75 -2.60 -31.78
CA SER A 672 -3.00 -1.67 -32.86
C SER A 672 -2.87 -0.22 -32.40
N SER A 673 -2.34 0.65 -33.27
CA SER A 673 -2.28 2.10 -33.01
C SER A 673 -3.66 2.72 -32.78
N ALA A 674 -4.71 2.09 -33.33
CA ALA A 674 -6.11 2.46 -33.12
C ALA A 674 -6.59 2.23 -31.67
N LEU A 675 -6.11 1.19 -30.98
CA LEU A 675 -6.38 0.97 -29.57
C LEU A 675 -5.75 2.08 -28.72
N MET A 676 -4.47 2.37 -28.96
CA MET A 676 -3.71 3.37 -28.20
C MET A 676 -4.23 4.79 -28.40
N ASP A 677 -4.96 5.06 -29.48
CA ASP A 677 -5.61 6.36 -29.75
C ASP A 677 -6.92 6.54 -28.96
N GLN A 678 -7.60 5.44 -28.63
CA GLN A 678 -8.86 5.48 -27.87
C GLN A 678 -8.64 5.59 -26.36
N ILE A 679 -7.49 5.17 -25.85
CA ILE A 679 -7.18 5.20 -24.42
C ILE A 679 -6.72 6.61 -24.03
N PRO A 680 -7.39 7.31 -23.10
CA PRO A 680 -7.02 8.66 -22.69
C PRO A 680 -5.86 8.64 -21.68
N ILE A 681 -4.65 8.32 -22.15
CA ILE A 681 -3.45 8.09 -21.32
C ILE A 681 -3.18 9.28 -20.38
N LYS A 682 -3.20 10.52 -20.91
CA LYS A 682 -2.87 11.73 -20.14
C LYS A 682 -3.90 12.00 -19.03
N TYR A 683 -5.19 11.83 -19.30
CA TYR A 683 -6.25 11.92 -18.30
C TYR A 683 -6.04 10.93 -17.14
N LEU A 684 -5.72 9.67 -17.46
CA LEU A 684 -5.50 8.64 -16.44
C LEU A 684 -4.28 8.96 -15.57
N ILE A 685 -3.18 9.39 -16.17
CA ILE A 685 -1.97 9.83 -15.45
C ILE A 685 -2.31 10.96 -14.46
N ARG A 686 -3.11 11.95 -14.89
CA ARG A 686 -3.54 13.05 -14.02
C ARG A 686 -4.41 12.58 -12.86
N GLN A 687 -5.33 11.65 -13.10
CA GLN A 687 -6.10 11.04 -12.01
C GLN A 687 -5.20 10.29 -11.01
N ALA A 688 -4.18 9.59 -11.50
CA ALA A 688 -3.19 8.93 -10.66
C ALA A 688 -2.35 9.93 -9.86
N GLN A 689 -1.99 11.07 -10.45
CA GLN A 689 -1.28 12.17 -9.76
C GLN A 689 -2.12 12.76 -8.62
N GLY A 690 -3.45 12.85 -8.77
CA GLY A 690 -4.36 13.27 -7.71
C GLY A 690 -4.44 12.29 -6.52
N LEU A 691 -4.03 11.03 -6.71
CA LEU A 691 -4.14 9.94 -5.73
C LEU A 691 -2.77 9.41 -5.26
N GLN A 692 -1.76 10.27 -5.16
CA GLN A 692 -0.38 9.87 -4.85
C GLN A 692 -0.19 9.08 -3.55
N GLN A 693 -1.00 9.34 -2.51
CA GLN A 693 -0.90 8.65 -1.23
C GLN A 693 -1.25 7.15 -1.33
N GLU A 694 -2.17 6.79 -2.22
CA GLU A 694 -2.71 5.42 -2.35
C GLU A 694 -2.11 4.64 -3.53
N LEU A 695 -1.62 5.36 -4.55
CA LEU A 695 -1.16 4.82 -5.84
C LEU A 695 0.28 5.20 -6.19
N GLY A 696 1.08 5.69 -5.22
CA GLY A 696 2.41 6.27 -5.48
C GLY A 696 3.34 5.39 -6.32
N GLY A 697 3.42 4.09 -6.02
CA GLY A 697 4.25 3.14 -6.79
C GLY A 697 3.79 2.96 -8.24
N LEU A 698 2.47 2.93 -8.47
CA LEU A 698 1.90 2.80 -9.82
C LEU A 698 2.07 4.09 -10.62
N HIS A 699 1.78 5.26 -10.02
CA HIS A 699 1.95 6.56 -10.68
C HIS A 699 3.41 6.77 -11.14
N SER A 700 4.38 6.49 -10.27
CA SER A 700 5.80 6.63 -10.63
C SER A 700 6.19 5.74 -11.80
N ALA A 701 5.74 4.48 -11.81
CA ALA A 701 6.04 3.55 -12.90
C ALA A 701 5.37 3.98 -14.21
N LEU A 702 4.13 4.45 -14.14
CA LEU A 702 3.36 4.93 -15.29
C LEU A 702 3.96 6.20 -15.90
N LEU A 703 4.41 7.14 -15.06
CA LEU A 703 5.07 8.37 -15.50
C LEU A 703 6.41 8.08 -16.18
N ARG A 704 7.19 7.11 -15.66
CA ARG A 704 8.42 6.62 -16.30
C ARG A 704 8.13 6.09 -17.70
N LEU A 705 7.13 5.20 -17.82
CA LEU A 705 6.72 4.62 -19.11
C LEU A 705 6.20 5.69 -20.09
N LEU A 706 5.49 6.70 -19.59
CA LEU A 706 5.02 7.81 -20.41
C LEU A 706 6.19 8.64 -20.96
N ALA A 707 7.15 8.98 -20.11
CA ALA A 707 8.32 9.77 -20.50
C ALA A 707 9.20 9.06 -21.52
N THR A 708 9.29 7.72 -21.46
CA THR A 708 10.08 6.95 -22.43
C THR A 708 9.33 6.71 -23.74
N ASN A 709 8.05 6.33 -23.69
CA ASN A 709 7.31 5.87 -24.87
C ASN A 709 6.56 7.01 -25.58
N TYR A 710 6.11 8.03 -24.84
CA TYR A 710 5.27 9.12 -25.34
C TYR A 710 5.82 10.50 -24.91
N PRO A 711 7.05 10.87 -25.31
CA PRO A 711 7.67 12.14 -24.90
C PRO A 711 6.87 13.37 -25.34
N HIS A 712 6.13 13.27 -26.45
CA HIS A 712 5.21 14.30 -26.94
C HIS A 712 4.03 14.61 -26.00
N LEU A 713 3.74 13.73 -25.03
CA LEU A 713 2.72 13.99 -23.99
C LEU A 713 3.30 14.63 -22.73
N CYS A 714 4.62 14.66 -22.60
CA CYS A 714 5.38 15.20 -21.46
C CYS A 714 5.93 16.61 -21.73
N ILE A 715 5.32 17.36 -22.66
CA ILE A 715 5.66 18.76 -22.92
C ILE A 715 5.32 19.59 -21.68
N VAL A 716 6.31 20.33 -21.15
CA VAL A 716 6.18 21.05 -19.88
C VAL A 716 5.07 22.10 -19.92
N GLU A 717 4.97 22.83 -21.03
CA GLU A 717 3.95 23.88 -21.24
C GLU A 717 2.52 23.33 -21.10
N ASP A 718 2.28 22.08 -21.51
CA ASP A 718 0.95 21.47 -21.40
C ASP A 718 0.57 21.05 -19.97
N TRP A 719 1.55 20.91 -19.07
CA TRP A 719 1.32 20.47 -17.68
C TRP A 719 1.29 21.67 -16.73
N ILE A 720 2.08 22.71 -17.00
CA ILE A 720 2.20 23.89 -16.12
C ILE A 720 0.92 24.75 -16.09
N CYS A 721 0.13 24.74 -17.17
CA CYS A 721 -1.09 25.56 -17.28
C CYS A 721 -2.16 25.25 -16.21
N GLU A 722 -2.02 24.14 -15.48
CA GLU A 722 -2.98 23.69 -14.48
C GLU A 722 -2.56 24.03 -13.04
N GLU A 723 -1.33 24.52 -12.86
CA GLU A 723 -0.82 24.89 -11.55
C GLU A 723 -1.61 26.08 -10.99
N GLN A 724 -1.96 26.00 -9.72
CA GLN A 724 -2.77 27.03 -9.07
C GLN A 724 -1.93 28.29 -8.83
N ILE A 725 -2.19 29.35 -9.59
CA ILE A 725 -1.47 30.63 -9.45
C ILE A 725 -1.97 31.41 -8.22
N THR A 726 -3.29 31.55 -8.05
CA THR A 726 -3.91 32.35 -6.96
C THR A 726 -5.16 31.71 -6.32
N GLY A 727 -5.58 30.53 -6.79
CA GLY A 727 -6.81 29.87 -6.33
C GLY A 727 -8.13 30.46 -6.87
N THR A 728 -8.07 31.52 -7.70
CA THR A 728 -9.23 32.26 -8.21
C THR A 728 -10.16 31.41 -9.09
N ASP A 729 -9.63 30.52 -9.92
CA ASP A 729 -10.44 29.71 -10.85
C ASP A 729 -11.40 28.75 -10.12
N ALA A 730 -10.93 28.13 -9.03
CA ALA A 730 -11.77 27.25 -8.20
C ALA A 730 -12.89 28.03 -7.49
N LEU A 731 -12.62 29.28 -7.08
CA LEU A 731 -13.61 30.17 -6.49
C LEU A 731 -14.67 30.58 -7.52
N LEU A 732 -14.25 31.03 -8.71
CA LEU A 732 -15.16 31.40 -9.80
C LEU A 732 -16.04 30.22 -10.21
N ARG A 733 -15.46 29.02 -10.30
CA ARG A 733 -16.20 27.78 -10.54
C ARG A 733 -17.30 27.56 -9.49
N ARG A 734 -16.99 27.70 -8.20
CA ARG A 734 -17.95 27.50 -7.10
C ARG A 734 -19.04 28.58 -7.06
N MET A 735 -18.71 29.83 -7.39
CA MET A 735 -19.66 30.95 -7.35
C MET A 735 -20.58 30.99 -8.58
N LEU A 736 -20.05 30.70 -9.76
CA LEU A 736 -20.76 30.88 -11.04
C LEU A 736 -21.42 29.58 -11.54
N LEU A 737 -20.94 28.40 -11.16
CA LEU A 737 -21.60 27.10 -11.47
C LEU A 737 -22.55 26.64 -10.34
N THR A 738 -23.44 27.51 -9.90
CA THR A 738 -24.54 27.12 -9.00
C THR A 738 -25.68 26.45 -9.81
N ASN A 739 -26.60 25.71 -9.17
CA ASN A 739 -27.74 25.02 -9.81
C ASN A 739 -28.65 25.91 -10.70
N ILE A 740 -28.43 27.22 -10.72
CA ILE A 740 -29.12 28.23 -11.55
C ILE A 740 -28.43 28.41 -12.92
N ALA A 741 -27.17 27.96 -13.07
CA ALA A 741 -26.44 27.96 -14.33
C ALA A 741 -27.08 26.96 -15.31
N LYS A 742 -27.39 27.42 -16.52
CA LYS A 742 -27.97 26.57 -17.57
C LYS A 742 -26.96 25.49 -17.95
N ASN A 743 -27.29 24.23 -17.72
CA ASN A 743 -26.53 23.10 -18.28
C ASN A 743 -26.68 23.12 -19.80
N HIS A 744 -25.68 23.67 -20.49
CA HIS A 744 -25.64 23.70 -21.94
C HIS A 744 -25.30 22.32 -22.49
N SER A 745 -26.09 21.78 -23.42
CA SER A 745 -25.74 20.50 -24.05
C SER A 745 -24.81 20.71 -25.26
N PRO A 746 -24.01 19.70 -25.67
CA PRO A 746 -23.19 19.79 -26.88
C PRO A 746 -24.02 20.13 -28.14
N LYS A 747 -25.29 19.67 -28.18
CA LYS A 747 -26.22 19.96 -29.28
C LYS A 747 -26.57 21.46 -29.35
N GLN A 748 -26.79 22.11 -28.20
CA GLN A 748 -27.01 23.56 -28.14
C GLN A 748 -25.78 24.37 -28.59
N LEU A 749 -24.57 23.89 -28.27
CA LEU A 749 -23.33 24.52 -28.75
C LEU A 749 -23.20 24.39 -30.27
N GLN A 750 -23.52 23.22 -30.84
CA GLN A 750 -23.50 22.99 -32.30
C GLN A 750 -24.50 23.90 -33.02
N GLU A 751 -25.70 24.08 -32.46
CA GLU A 751 -26.70 25.02 -32.98
C GLU A 751 -26.18 26.46 -32.94
N ALA A 752 -25.54 26.89 -31.84
CA ALA A 752 -24.95 28.22 -31.74
C ALA A 752 -23.84 28.48 -32.78
N PHE A 753 -22.99 27.48 -33.06
CA PHE A 753 -21.97 27.56 -34.13
C PHE A 753 -22.57 27.64 -35.54
N SER A 754 -23.81 27.18 -35.74
CA SER A 754 -24.48 27.29 -37.05
C SER A 754 -25.00 28.70 -37.36
N VAL A 755 -25.24 29.52 -36.34
CA VAL A 755 -25.80 30.89 -36.43
C VAL A 755 -24.71 31.98 -36.42
N LEU A 756 -23.43 31.58 -36.38
CA LEU A 756 -22.24 32.45 -36.30
C LEU A 756 -22.22 33.68 -37.24
N PRO A 757 -22.70 33.62 -38.50
CA PRO A 757 -22.68 34.80 -39.37
C PRO A 757 -23.62 35.95 -38.92
N GLY A 758 -24.56 35.69 -37.99
CA GLY A 758 -25.58 36.67 -37.58
C GLY A 758 -25.67 36.99 -36.09
N ASN A 759 -25.23 36.11 -35.18
CA ASN A 759 -25.30 36.36 -33.73
C ASN A 759 -24.11 35.73 -32.96
N HIS A 760 -23.29 36.60 -32.36
CA HIS A 760 -22.11 36.20 -31.58
C HIS A 760 -22.40 36.06 -30.07
N THR A 761 -23.48 36.65 -29.57
CA THR A 761 -23.76 36.80 -28.13
C THR A 761 -24.11 35.46 -27.48
N GLN A 762 -24.93 34.64 -28.13
CA GLN A 762 -25.32 33.33 -27.60
C GLN A 762 -24.12 32.38 -27.54
N LEU A 763 -23.29 32.37 -28.59
CA LEU A 763 -22.07 31.56 -28.61
C LEU A 763 -21.10 31.99 -27.52
N MET A 764 -20.88 33.31 -27.34
CA MET A 764 -20.00 33.84 -26.31
C MET A 764 -20.44 33.42 -24.90
N GLN A 765 -21.74 33.52 -24.58
CA GLN A 765 -22.27 33.14 -23.26
C GLN A 765 -22.05 31.65 -22.96
N ILE A 766 -22.25 30.78 -23.95
CA ILE A 766 -22.01 29.34 -23.80
C ILE A 766 -20.51 29.08 -23.61
N LEU A 767 -19.64 29.69 -24.44
CA LEU A 767 -18.20 29.51 -24.33
C LEU A 767 -17.63 30.00 -22.99
N GLU A 768 -18.08 31.16 -22.48
CA GLU A 768 -17.66 31.65 -21.16
C GLU A 768 -18.05 30.69 -20.04
N HIS A 769 -19.28 30.16 -20.07
CA HIS A 769 -19.69 29.13 -19.11
C HIS A 769 -18.77 27.90 -19.19
N LEU A 770 -18.45 27.43 -20.39
CA LEU A 770 -17.60 26.24 -20.58
C LEU A 770 -16.20 26.45 -19.99
N THR A 771 -15.65 27.67 -19.99
CA THR A 771 -14.31 27.93 -19.42
C THR A 771 -14.21 27.69 -17.91
N LEU A 772 -15.34 27.57 -17.21
CA LEU A 772 -15.39 27.30 -15.77
C LEU A 772 -15.46 25.80 -15.44
N LEU A 773 -15.71 24.95 -16.44
CA LEU A 773 -15.81 23.50 -16.25
C LEU A 773 -14.43 22.87 -16.00
N SER A 774 -14.42 21.70 -15.36
CA SER A 774 -13.18 20.91 -15.30
C SER A 774 -12.84 20.31 -16.66
N ALA A 775 -11.55 20.06 -16.90
CA ALA A 775 -11.07 19.43 -18.14
C ALA A 775 -11.78 18.11 -18.47
N GLY A 776 -12.14 17.29 -17.47
CA GLY A 776 -12.90 16.06 -17.66
C GLY A 776 -14.34 16.26 -18.16
N GLU A 777 -15.01 17.34 -17.72
CA GLU A 777 -16.38 17.68 -18.16
C GLU A 777 -16.41 18.30 -19.56
N LEU A 778 -15.26 18.78 -20.06
CA LEU A 778 -15.13 19.38 -21.39
C LEU A 778 -15.03 18.34 -22.52
N ILE A 779 -14.69 17.09 -22.20
CA ILE A 779 -14.54 15.98 -23.18
C ILE A 779 -15.69 15.87 -24.19
N PRO A 780 -16.99 15.89 -23.80
CA PRO A 780 -18.10 15.80 -24.75
C PRO A 780 -18.27 17.02 -25.67
N TYR A 781 -17.69 18.18 -25.32
CA TYR A 781 -17.77 19.38 -26.16
C TYR A 781 -16.64 19.46 -27.19
N ALA A 782 -15.58 18.65 -27.06
CA ALA A 782 -14.41 18.71 -27.92
C ALA A 782 -14.77 18.54 -29.41
N GLU A 783 -15.64 17.59 -29.75
CA GLU A 783 -16.03 17.34 -31.15
C GLU A 783 -16.78 18.51 -31.79
N VAL A 784 -17.65 19.16 -31.02
CA VAL A 784 -18.37 20.35 -31.44
C VAL A 784 -17.42 21.54 -31.58
N LEU A 785 -16.45 21.69 -30.67
CA LEU A 785 -15.46 22.78 -30.73
C LEU A 785 -14.55 22.64 -31.95
N THR A 786 -13.97 21.44 -32.18
CA THR A 786 -13.00 21.24 -33.27
C THR A 786 -13.68 21.32 -34.63
N SER A 787 -14.80 20.64 -34.84
CA SER A 787 -15.48 20.59 -36.15
C SER A 787 -15.91 21.95 -36.69
N ASN A 788 -16.13 22.93 -35.82
CA ASN A 788 -16.54 24.27 -36.20
C ASN A 788 -15.39 25.30 -36.25
N MET A 789 -14.13 24.92 -35.97
CA MET A 789 -12.99 25.86 -36.00
C MET A 789 -12.82 26.54 -37.36
N ASN A 790 -13.05 25.83 -38.46
CA ASN A 790 -13.01 26.40 -39.81
C ASN A 790 -14.03 27.53 -40.04
N ARG A 791 -15.15 27.53 -39.30
CA ARG A 791 -16.18 28.59 -39.41
C ARG A 791 -15.79 29.86 -38.66
N LEU A 792 -14.89 29.76 -37.69
CA LEU A 792 -14.37 30.89 -36.92
C LEU A 792 -13.39 31.76 -37.73
N LEU A 793 -12.89 31.25 -38.85
CA LEU A 793 -12.00 31.95 -39.79
C LEU A 793 -12.75 32.89 -40.76
N ASN A 794 -14.07 33.00 -40.64
CA ASN A 794 -14.86 33.90 -41.48
C ASN A 794 -14.74 35.36 -41.02
N ALA A 795 -14.90 36.31 -41.94
CA ALA A 795 -14.81 37.73 -41.63
C ALA A 795 -15.90 38.17 -40.62
N GLY A 796 -15.53 38.97 -39.62
CA GLY A 796 -16.46 39.56 -38.64
C GLY A 796 -16.54 38.87 -37.27
N VAL A 797 -15.75 37.83 -37.01
CA VAL A 797 -15.73 37.13 -35.71
C VAL A 797 -14.95 37.94 -34.65
N PRO A 798 -15.52 38.20 -33.46
CA PRO A 798 -14.84 38.89 -32.37
C PRO A 798 -13.59 38.15 -31.85
N ARG A 799 -12.53 38.90 -31.54
CA ARG A 799 -11.28 38.38 -30.95
C ARG A 799 -11.50 37.59 -29.65
N ARG A 800 -12.46 38.01 -28.83
CA ARG A 800 -12.80 37.35 -27.55
C ARG A 800 -13.24 35.89 -27.74
N ILE A 801 -14.00 35.60 -28.80
CA ILE A 801 -14.42 34.23 -29.11
C ILE A 801 -13.21 33.36 -29.42
N LEU A 802 -12.31 33.84 -30.28
CA LEU A 802 -11.07 33.12 -30.65
C LEU A 802 -10.19 32.86 -29.42
N GLN A 803 -10.04 33.85 -28.52
CA GLN A 803 -9.30 33.68 -27.27
C GLN A 803 -9.94 32.64 -26.35
N THR A 804 -11.28 32.63 -26.21
CA THR A 804 -11.97 31.62 -25.41
C THR A 804 -11.87 30.22 -26.01
N VAL A 805 -11.95 30.09 -27.33
CA VAL A 805 -11.76 28.81 -28.02
C VAL A 805 -10.33 28.31 -27.83
N ASN A 806 -9.32 29.19 -27.93
CA ASN A 806 -7.94 28.82 -27.62
C ASN A 806 -7.79 28.34 -26.18
N LYS A 807 -8.32 29.08 -25.21
CA LYS A 807 -8.30 28.68 -23.80
C LYS A 807 -8.96 27.31 -23.57
N LEU A 808 -10.13 27.06 -24.16
CA LEU A 808 -10.82 25.76 -24.06
C LEU A 808 -10.02 24.64 -24.72
N TRP A 809 -9.38 24.90 -25.86
CA TRP A 809 -8.52 23.93 -26.54
C TRP A 809 -7.31 23.57 -25.68
N MET A 810 -6.63 24.57 -25.09
CA MET A 810 -5.51 24.35 -24.17
C MET A 810 -5.92 23.51 -22.96
N VAL A 811 -7.08 23.80 -22.34
CA VAL A 811 -7.61 22.98 -21.23
C VAL A 811 -7.93 21.56 -21.70
N LEU A 812 -8.47 21.35 -22.89
CA LEU A 812 -8.72 20.01 -23.45
C LEU A 812 -7.43 19.25 -23.80
N ASN A 813 -6.36 19.97 -24.16
CA ASN A 813 -5.04 19.42 -24.46
C ASN A 813 -4.40 18.72 -23.24
N THR A 814 -4.83 19.08 -22.04
CA THR A 814 -4.36 18.46 -20.79
C THR A 814 -4.94 17.07 -20.53
N VAL A 815 -6.04 16.68 -21.19
CA VAL A 815 -6.76 15.42 -20.92
C VAL A 815 -6.67 14.41 -22.06
N MET A 816 -6.89 14.83 -23.30
CA MET A 816 -6.90 13.93 -24.48
C MET A 816 -6.22 14.55 -25.70
N PRO A 817 -4.93 14.93 -25.58
CA PRO A 817 -4.19 15.66 -26.62
C PRO A 817 -4.19 14.97 -27.98
N ARG A 818 -3.86 13.68 -28.05
CA ARG A 818 -3.74 12.94 -29.32
C ARG A 818 -5.04 12.97 -30.14
N ARG A 819 -6.16 12.62 -29.50
CA ARG A 819 -7.48 12.67 -30.14
C ARG A 819 -7.85 14.09 -30.54
N LEU A 820 -7.59 15.06 -29.66
CA LEU A 820 -7.86 16.48 -29.91
C LEU A 820 -7.09 16.99 -31.14
N TRP A 821 -5.79 16.67 -31.24
CA TRP A 821 -4.92 17.07 -32.35
C TRP A 821 -5.38 16.49 -33.69
N VAL A 822 -5.75 15.20 -33.71
CA VAL A 822 -6.31 14.57 -34.91
C VAL A 822 -7.62 15.26 -35.33
N MET A 823 -8.48 15.59 -34.37
CA MET A 823 -9.76 16.27 -34.64
C MET A 823 -9.55 17.69 -35.18
N THR A 824 -8.58 18.43 -34.66
CA THR A 824 -8.26 19.79 -35.13
C THR A 824 -7.57 19.82 -36.48
N VAL A 825 -6.61 18.93 -36.75
CA VAL A 825 -5.97 18.85 -38.08
C VAL A 825 -6.99 18.51 -39.15
N ASN A 826 -7.88 17.55 -38.88
CA ASN A 826 -8.97 17.21 -39.79
C ASN A 826 -9.99 18.34 -39.94
N ALA A 827 -10.18 19.17 -38.91
CA ALA A 827 -11.09 20.31 -38.97
C ALA A 827 -10.52 21.52 -39.71
N LEU A 828 -9.20 21.75 -39.69
CA LEU A 828 -8.54 22.94 -40.28
C LEU A 828 -8.07 22.73 -41.74
N GLN A 829 -8.61 21.74 -42.43
CA GLN A 829 -8.27 21.48 -43.84
C GLN A 829 -8.80 22.59 -44.77
N PRO A 830 -8.07 22.91 -45.86
CA PRO A 830 -8.54 23.86 -46.87
C PRO A 830 -9.90 23.47 -47.45
N SER A 831 -10.83 24.42 -47.49
CA SER A 831 -12.22 24.20 -47.94
C SER A 831 -12.42 24.13 -49.48
N VAL A 832 -11.34 23.97 -50.25
CA VAL A 832 -11.40 24.01 -51.71
C VAL A 832 -12.15 22.78 -52.25
N LYS A 833 -13.24 23.02 -52.99
CA LYS A 833 -14.15 22.00 -53.55
C LYS A 833 -13.49 20.88 -54.38
N THR A 834 -12.20 21.01 -54.72
CA THR A 834 -11.45 20.13 -55.62
C THR A 834 -10.52 19.13 -54.92
N VAL A 835 -10.21 19.27 -53.63
CA VAL A 835 -9.37 18.30 -52.91
C VAL A 835 -10.25 17.35 -52.10
N ARG A 836 -10.15 16.05 -52.39
CA ARG A 836 -10.83 14.97 -51.65
C ARG A 836 -10.44 15.11 -50.17
N GLN A 837 -11.38 15.48 -49.29
CA GLN A 837 -11.15 15.57 -47.83
C GLN A 837 -10.65 14.21 -47.32
N GLN A 838 -9.34 14.08 -47.16
CA GLN A 838 -8.71 12.88 -46.63
C GLN A 838 -8.73 12.99 -45.11
N LYS A 839 -9.39 12.06 -44.43
CA LYS A 839 -9.33 11.99 -42.97
C LYS A 839 -7.96 11.45 -42.58
N TYR A 840 -7.14 12.28 -41.96
CA TYR A 840 -5.85 11.89 -41.41
C TYR A 840 -6.06 11.11 -40.12
N THR A 841 -5.33 10.01 -39.99
CA THR A 841 -5.22 9.24 -38.76
C THR A 841 -4.02 9.69 -37.95
N GLN A 842 -3.95 9.28 -36.68
CA GLN A 842 -2.78 9.55 -35.84
C GLN A 842 -1.47 9.02 -36.46
N ASN A 843 -1.52 7.89 -37.19
CA ASN A 843 -0.33 7.33 -37.82
C ASN A 843 0.20 8.20 -38.96
N ASP A 844 -0.70 8.73 -39.79
CA ASP A 844 -0.32 9.60 -40.92
C ASP A 844 0.38 10.87 -40.40
N LEU A 845 -0.13 11.44 -39.31
CA LEU A 845 0.41 12.66 -38.68
C LEU A 845 1.70 12.43 -37.90
N MET A 846 1.90 11.23 -37.34
CA MET A 846 3.19 10.87 -36.72
C MET A 846 4.29 10.64 -37.76
N ILE A 847 3.93 10.17 -38.96
CA ILE A 847 4.90 9.95 -40.05
C ILE A 847 5.30 11.28 -40.69
N ASP A 848 4.35 12.16 -41.00
CA ASP A 848 4.61 13.49 -41.58
C ASP A 848 3.96 14.60 -40.75
N PRO A 849 4.69 15.16 -39.75
CA PRO A 849 4.20 16.28 -38.95
C PRO A 849 3.94 17.57 -39.75
N LEU A 850 4.53 17.72 -40.95
CA LEU A 850 4.38 18.93 -41.76
C LEU A 850 2.96 19.07 -42.33
N ILE A 851 2.13 18.02 -42.26
CA ILE A 851 0.70 18.08 -42.60
C ILE A 851 -0.01 19.17 -41.78
N VAL A 852 0.39 19.39 -40.52
CA VAL A 852 -0.19 20.42 -39.64
C VAL A 852 -0.05 21.83 -40.25
N LEU A 853 1.04 22.09 -40.96
CA LEU A 853 1.32 23.37 -41.61
C LEU A 853 0.61 23.53 -42.97
N ARG A 854 0.02 22.47 -43.52
CA ARG A 854 -0.78 22.51 -44.77
C ARG A 854 -2.26 22.84 -44.51
N CYS A 855 -2.54 23.59 -43.45
CA CYS A 855 -3.88 24.02 -43.06
C CYS A 855 -4.41 25.15 -43.95
N ASP A 856 -5.67 25.57 -43.74
CA ASP A 856 -6.24 26.74 -44.43
C ASP A 856 -5.38 27.99 -44.15
N GLN A 857 -4.89 28.65 -45.20
CA GLN A 857 -3.96 29.79 -45.10
C GLN A 857 -4.49 30.95 -44.25
N ARG A 858 -5.82 31.06 -44.08
CA ARG A 858 -6.42 32.07 -43.19
C ARG A 858 -6.02 31.90 -41.73
N VAL A 859 -5.61 30.70 -41.31
CA VAL A 859 -5.08 30.44 -39.97
C VAL A 859 -3.80 31.23 -39.71
N HIS A 860 -2.96 31.44 -40.74
CA HIS A 860 -1.70 32.17 -40.64
C HIS A 860 -1.87 33.66 -40.28
N ARG A 861 -3.11 34.17 -40.25
CA ARG A 861 -3.47 35.54 -39.84
C ARG A 861 -4.45 35.56 -38.66
N SER A 862 -4.60 34.44 -37.97
CA SER A 862 -5.41 34.30 -36.76
C SER A 862 -4.54 33.82 -35.59
N PRO A 863 -4.00 34.72 -34.77
CA PRO A 863 -3.04 34.37 -33.72
C PRO A 863 -3.48 33.23 -32.78
N PRO A 864 -4.73 33.18 -32.27
CA PRO A 864 -5.15 32.09 -31.39
C PRO A 864 -5.24 30.72 -32.07
N LEU A 865 -5.50 30.67 -33.38
CA LEU A 865 -5.52 29.41 -34.13
C LEU A 865 -4.10 29.03 -34.58
N MET A 866 -3.27 30.01 -34.90
CA MET A 866 -1.85 29.81 -35.17
C MET A 866 -1.16 29.19 -33.93
N ASP A 867 -1.43 29.72 -32.75
CA ASP A 867 -0.93 29.19 -31.48
C ASP A 867 -1.26 27.69 -31.29
N ILE A 868 -2.52 27.31 -31.55
CA ILE A 868 -2.97 25.91 -31.56
C ILE A 868 -2.17 25.08 -32.58
N THR A 869 -1.98 25.57 -33.81
CA THR A 869 -1.21 24.85 -34.84
C THR A 869 0.26 24.68 -34.46
N LEU A 870 0.88 25.67 -33.83
CA LEU A 870 2.25 25.61 -33.34
C LEU A 870 2.41 24.58 -32.22
N HIS A 871 1.48 24.54 -31.26
CA HIS A 871 1.45 23.53 -30.21
C HIS A 871 1.31 22.11 -30.78
N MET A 872 0.39 21.91 -31.73
CA MET A 872 0.24 20.62 -32.41
C MET A 872 1.49 20.22 -33.20
N LEU A 873 2.11 21.17 -33.91
CA LEU A 873 3.33 20.92 -34.67
C LEU A 873 4.45 20.43 -33.76
N ASN A 874 4.70 21.12 -32.64
CA ASN A 874 5.71 20.71 -31.67
C ASN A 874 5.43 19.29 -31.12
N GLY A 875 4.17 19.03 -30.75
CA GLY A 875 3.71 17.71 -30.30
C GLY A 875 3.95 16.61 -31.35
N TYR A 876 3.61 16.86 -32.61
CA TYR A 876 3.80 15.87 -33.67
C TYR A 876 5.27 15.70 -34.10
N LEU A 877 6.11 16.74 -34.05
CA LEU A 877 7.56 16.59 -34.25
C LEU A 877 8.17 15.67 -33.19
N LEU A 878 7.81 15.84 -31.92
CA LEU A 878 8.22 14.95 -30.84
C LEU A 878 7.64 13.54 -30.98
N ALA A 879 6.39 13.42 -31.45
CA ALA A 879 5.75 12.12 -31.69
C ALA A 879 6.41 11.35 -32.84
N SER A 880 6.79 12.06 -33.91
CA SER A 880 7.54 11.52 -35.05
C SER A 880 8.92 11.02 -34.63
N LYS A 881 9.65 11.79 -33.81
CA LYS A 881 10.92 11.37 -33.20
C LYS A 881 10.78 10.06 -32.42
N ALA A 882 9.76 9.98 -31.55
CA ALA A 882 9.49 8.77 -30.77
C ALA A 882 9.10 7.58 -31.67
N TYR A 883 8.22 7.81 -32.64
CA TYR A 883 7.78 6.80 -33.60
C TYR A 883 8.94 6.21 -34.40
N LEU A 884 9.81 7.05 -34.98
CA LEU A 884 10.97 6.59 -35.74
C LEU A 884 11.98 5.83 -34.87
N ASN A 885 12.16 6.23 -33.61
CA ASN A 885 13.00 5.51 -32.65
C ASN A 885 12.45 4.10 -32.35
N SER A 886 11.15 3.95 -32.17
CA SER A 886 10.51 2.65 -31.95
C SER A 886 10.51 1.81 -33.23
N HIS A 887 10.15 2.40 -34.36
CA HIS A 887 10.12 1.72 -35.67
C HIS A 887 11.51 1.20 -36.08
N LEU A 888 12.59 1.93 -35.77
CA LEU A 888 13.95 1.46 -36.04
C LEU A 888 14.30 0.20 -35.23
N LYS A 889 13.89 0.15 -33.96
CA LYS A 889 14.07 -1.02 -33.10
C LYS A 889 13.27 -2.24 -33.59
N GLU A 890 12.08 -2.02 -34.13
CA GLU A 890 11.24 -3.07 -34.73
C GLU A 890 11.79 -3.53 -36.10
N THR A 891 12.39 -2.64 -36.89
CA THR A 891 12.80 -2.91 -38.29
C THR A 891 14.21 -3.47 -38.42
N ALA A 892 15.06 -3.38 -37.39
CA ALA A 892 16.39 -4.01 -37.34
C ALA A 892 16.36 -5.53 -37.65
N GLU A 893 15.17 -6.13 -37.70
CA GLU A 893 14.88 -7.51 -38.06
C GLU A 893 14.88 -7.86 -39.57
N GLN A 894 14.64 -6.95 -40.53
CA GLN A 894 14.35 -7.38 -41.91
C GLN A 894 15.58 -7.83 -42.73
N ASP A 895 16.79 -7.40 -42.37
CA ASP A 895 18.01 -7.65 -43.16
C ASP A 895 18.83 -8.86 -42.68
N ILE A 896 18.44 -9.54 -41.59
CA ILE A 896 19.01 -10.85 -41.21
C ILE A 896 18.29 -11.97 -42.00
N ARG A 897 18.16 -11.81 -43.31
CA ARG A 897 18.05 -12.96 -44.21
C ARG A 897 19.49 -13.39 -44.54
N PRO A 898 19.81 -14.69 -44.59
CA PRO A 898 21.16 -15.15 -44.89
C PRO A 898 21.43 -14.95 -46.39
N SER A 899 21.69 -13.71 -46.81
CA SER A 899 22.35 -13.44 -48.08
C SER A 899 23.81 -13.84 -47.90
N GLN A 900 24.13 -15.06 -48.34
CA GLN A 900 25.52 -15.50 -48.49
C GLN A 900 26.30 -14.46 -49.29
N ASN A 901 27.48 -14.14 -48.80
CA ASN A 901 28.50 -13.25 -49.36
C ASN A 901 28.27 -11.74 -49.13
N ASN A 902 28.79 -11.24 -48.02
CA ASN A 902 29.82 -10.20 -48.06
C ASN A 902 30.56 -10.11 -46.72
N ALA A 903 31.89 -10.06 -46.79
CA ALA A 903 32.79 -9.86 -45.66
C ALA A 903 32.72 -8.39 -45.22
N MET A 904 31.78 -8.06 -44.34
CA MET A 904 31.83 -6.86 -43.49
C MET A 904 31.07 -7.17 -42.20
N GLY A 905 31.63 -6.83 -41.03
CA GLY A 905 31.11 -7.24 -39.72
C GLY A 905 29.65 -6.82 -39.44
N PRO A 906 28.96 -7.50 -38.50
CA PRO A 906 27.52 -7.35 -38.25
C PRO A 906 27.06 -6.01 -37.64
N GLU A 907 27.96 -5.07 -37.33
CA GLU A 907 27.63 -3.79 -36.67
C GLU A 907 27.49 -2.59 -37.62
N ALA A 908 27.94 -2.69 -38.88
CA ALA A 908 27.91 -1.57 -39.83
C ALA A 908 26.49 -1.11 -40.32
N PRO A 909 25.46 -1.97 -40.48
CA PRO A 909 24.17 -1.54 -41.01
C PRO A 909 23.22 -0.91 -39.97
N GLU A 910 23.40 -1.15 -38.66
CA GLU A 910 22.59 -0.50 -37.60
C GLU A 910 23.02 0.96 -37.40
N VAL A 911 24.33 1.23 -37.39
CA VAL A 911 24.89 2.59 -37.25
C VAL A 911 24.47 3.50 -38.41
N THR A 912 24.46 2.97 -39.65
CA THR A 912 24.04 3.73 -40.83
C THR A 912 22.54 4.08 -40.83
N ARG A 913 21.66 3.22 -40.31
CA ARG A 913 20.23 3.54 -40.19
C ARG A 913 19.94 4.58 -39.10
N GLU A 914 20.67 4.53 -38.00
CA GLU A 914 20.55 5.54 -36.96
C GLU A 914 21.03 6.91 -37.44
N GLU A 915 22.10 6.97 -38.22
CA GLU A 915 22.53 8.19 -38.91
C GLU A 915 21.48 8.71 -39.90
N LEU A 916 20.89 7.84 -40.73
CA LEU A 916 19.81 8.22 -41.65
C LEU A 916 18.57 8.76 -40.91
N LYS A 917 18.20 8.13 -39.79
CA LYS A 917 17.11 8.61 -38.91
C LYS A 917 17.43 10.00 -38.37
N ASN A 918 18.64 10.22 -37.83
CA ASN A 918 19.04 11.52 -37.30
C ASN A 918 19.08 12.59 -38.39
N ALA A 919 19.56 12.27 -39.60
CA ALA A 919 19.54 13.17 -40.74
C ALA A 919 18.11 13.51 -41.19
N LEU A 920 17.20 12.51 -41.23
CA LEU A 920 15.78 12.73 -41.56
C LEU A 920 15.12 13.65 -40.53
N LEU A 921 15.35 13.40 -39.24
CA LEU A 921 14.79 14.23 -38.16
C LEU A 921 15.31 15.66 -38.21
N ALA A 922 16.61 15.86 -38.40
CA ALA A 922 17.21 17.19 -38.56
C ALA A 922 16.66 17.93 -39.79
N ALA A 923 16.50 17.22 -40.92
CA ALA A 923 15.92 17.78 -42.14
C ALA A 923 14.43 18.13 -41.95
N GLN A 924 13.66 17.29 -41.26
CA GLN A 924 12.25 17.53 -40.94
C GLN A 924 12.08 18.76 -40.04
N ASP A 925 12.87 18.86 -38.98
CA ASP A 925 12.84 20.02 -38.08
C ASP A 925 13.25 21.29 -38.83
N SER A 926 14.31 21.22 -39.65
CA SER A 926 14.75 22.35 -40.48
C SER A 926 13.67 22.79 -41.48
N ALA A 927 12.99 21.84 -42.13
CA ALA A 927 11.88 22.14 -43.04
C ALA A 927 10.69 22.79 -42.31
N ALA A 928 10.36 22.31 -41.10
CA ALA A 928 9.35 22.94 -40.26
C ALA A 928 9.73 24.39 -39.94
N VAL A 929 10.98 24.65 -39.53
CA VAL A 929 11.48 26.00 -39.26
C VAL A 929 11.40 26.89 -40.50
N GLN A 930 11.80 26.39 -41.68
CA GLN A 930 11.75 27.17 -42.92
C GLN A 930 10.31 27.55 -43.29
N ILE A 931 9.36 26.61 -43.20
CA ILE A 931 7.93 26.92 -43.45
C ILE A 931 7.41 27.95 -42.46
N LEU A 932 7.77 27.84 -41.18
CA LEU A 932 7.38 28.83 -40.16
C LEU A 932 7.97 30.21 -40.45
N LEU A 933 9.23 30.29 -40.89
CA LEU A 933 9.86 31.54 -41.31
C LEU A 933 9.15 32.13 -42.54
N GLU A 934 8.76 31.32 -43.52
CA GLU A 934 8.00 31.77 -44.69
C GLU A 934 6.60 32.30 -44.31
N ILE A 935 5.95 31.72 -43.28
CA ILE A 935 4.65 32.21 -42.77
C ILE A 935 4.76 33.64 -42.20
N CYS A 936 5.93 34.02 -41.68
CA CYS A 936 6.20 35.37 -41.17
C CYS A 936 6.25 36.44 -42.27
N LEU A 937 6.32 36.06 -43.55
CA LEU A 937 6.35 37.02 -44.65
C LEU A 937 4.98 37.71 -44.83
N PRO A 938 4.97 39.02 -45.16
CA PRO A 938 3.74 39.72 -45.49
C PRO A 938 3.19 39.23 -46.84
N THR A 939 1.87 39.11 -46.95
CA THR A 939 1.19 38.72 -48.20
C THR A 939 1.25 39.86 -49.23
N GLU A 940 1.06 39.52 -50.51
CA GLU A 940 1.01 40.52 -51.60
C GLU A 940 -0.14 41.53 -51.41
N GLU A 941 -1.24 41.12 -50.76
CA GLU A 941 -2.37 41.98 -50.40
C GLU A 941 -2.02 42.97 -49.28
N GLU A 942 -1.25 42.52 -48.27
CA GLU A 942 -0.75 43.37 -47.16
C GLU A 942 0.32 44.36 -47.67
N LYS A 943 1.20 43.94 -48.58
CA LYS A 943 2.15 44.84 -49.28
C LYS A 943 1.45 45.86 -50.18
N ALA A 944 0.28 45.52 -50.75
CA ALA A 944 -0.55 46.42 -51.54
C ALA A 944 -1.36 47.40 -50.68
N GLN A 945 -1.73 47.03 -49.45
CA GLN A 945 -2.45 47.91 -48.52
C GLN A 945 -1.53 48.97 -47.89
N SER A 946 -0.29 48.61 -47.54
CA SER A 946 0.71 49.59 -47.07
C SER A 946 1.06 50.63 -48.13
N SER A 947 0.95 50.29 -49.42
CA SER A 947 1.17 51.23 -50.54
C SER A 947 -0.07 52.04 -50.94
N ASN A 948 -1.30 51.55 -50.70
CA ASN A 948 -2.55 52.22 -51.11
C ASN A 948 -3.12 53.23 -50.08
N ILE A 949 -2.72 53.16 -48.81
CA ILE A 949 -3.20 54.12 -47.78
C ILE A 949 -2.68 55.54 -48.04
N HIS A 950 -1.58 55.70 -48.78
CA HIS A 950 -1.08 57.01 -49.24
C HIS A 950 -2.06 57.79 -50.15
N GLY A 951 -3.10 57.16 -50.69
CA GLY A 951 -4.01 57.78 -51.67
C GLY A 951 -5.30 58.41 -51.12
N LEU A 952 -5.75 58.08 -49.90
CA LEU A 952 -7.16 58.29 -49.53
C LEU A 952 -7.46 59.24 -48.34
N LEU A 953 -6.48 59.98 -47.82
CA LEU A 953 -6.68 60.94 -46.72
C LEU A 953 -6.47 62.41 -47.15
N LYS A 954 -6.99 62.80 -48.32
CA LYS A 954 -7.19 64.22 -48.69
C LYS A 954 -8.65 64.50 -49.06
N SER A 955 -9.54 64.45 -48.07
CA SER A 955 -10.80 65.21 -48.10
C SER A 955 -11.45 65.21 -46.71
N GLY A 956 -11.53 66.40 -46.07
CA GLY A 956 -12.40 66.63 -44.90
C GLY A 956 -11.77 67.40 -43.73
N HIS A 957 -11.94 68.73 -43.73
CA HIS A 957 -11.79 69.65 -42.58
C HIS A 957 -12.61 69.17 -41.34
N THR A 958 -12.34 69.48 -40.05
CA THR A 958 -11.95 70.75 -39.38
C THR A 958 -11.63 70.54 -37.87
N THR A 959 -11.00 71.56 -37.25
CA THR A 959 -10.84 71.92 -35.79
C THR A 959 -9.62 71.47 -34.95
N THR A 960 -8.57 72.31 -35.00
CA THR A 960 -7.83 73.01 -33.91
C THR A 960 -7.35 72.30 -32.62
N GLY A 961 -6.02 72.22 -32.46
CA GLY A 961 -5.27 72.18 -31.17
C GLY A 961 -3.86 71.59 -31.33
N PRO A 962 -2.77 72.23 -30.87
CA PRO A 962 -1.40 71.88 -31.29
C PRO A 962 -0.82 70.73 -30.47
N LYS A 963 -0.42 69.64 -31.13
CA LYS A 963 0.50 68.63 -30.59
C LYS A 963 1.72 68.54 -31.49
N SER A 964 2.87 68.50 -30.85
CA SER A 964 4.20 68.19 -31.39
C SER A 964 4.17 66.93 -32.26
N PRO A 965 4.91 66.88 -33.39
CA PRO A 965 4.99 65.68 -34.22
C PRO A 965 6.04 64.73 -33.66
N GLU A 966 5.61 63.52 -33.30
CA GLU A 966 6.44 62.33 -33.09
C GLU A 966 6.18 61.34 -34.26
N PRO A 967 7.08 60.37 -34.52
CA PRO A 967 7.20 59.69 -35.80
C PRO A 967 6.18 58.53 -35.94
N GLU A 968 5.07 58.75 -36.63
CA GLU A 968 3.98 57.76 -36.77
C GLU A 968 4.12 56.81 -38.00
N GLU A 969 5.22 56.84 -38.76
CA GLU A 969 5.36 56.03 -40.01
C GLU A 969 5.78 54.55 -39.79
N GLU A 970 6.33 54.17 -38.62
CA GLU A 970 6.71 52.77 -38.30
C GLU A 970 5.62 51.98 -37.52
N GLU A 971 4.59 52.66 -37.00
CA GLU A 971 3.66 52.06 -36.01
C GLU A 971 2.63 51.07 -36.59
N ASP A 972 2.22 51.22 -37.86
CA ASP A 972 1.16 50.38 -38.45
C ASP A 972 1.64 48.95 -38.81
N SER A 973 2.94 48.74 -39.02
CA SER A 973 3.52 47.40 -39.19
C SER A 973 3.50 46.58 -37.89
N LEU A 974 3.49 47.27 -36.73
CA LEU A 974 3.61 46.67 -35.41
C LEU A 974 2.27 46.18 -34.83
N LEU A 975 1.15 46.83 -35.15
CA LEU A 975 -0.16 46.58 -34.54
C LEU A 975 -1.08 45.71 -35.42
N CYS A 976 -0.59 44.54 -35.86
CA CYS A 976 -1.35 43.64 -36.72
C CYS A 976 -1.32 42.18 -36.24
N ASN A 977 -2.29 41.37 -36.69
CA ASN A 977 -2.31 39.92 -36.42
C ASN A 977 -1.02 39.22 -36.91
N LEU A 978 -0.41 39.73 -37.99
CA LEU A 978 0.87 39.22 -38.50
C LEU A 978 1.97 39.37 -37.44
N ARG A 979 2.04 40.49 -36.72
CA ARG A 979 3.04 40.70 -35.67
C ARG A 979 2.89 39.70 -34.53
N GLU A 980 1.67 39.46 -34.04
CA GLU A 980 1.43 38.44 -33.02
C GLU A 980 1.83 37.04 -33.49
N VAL A 981 1.50 36.69 -34.75
CA VAL A 981 1.90 35.41 -35.36
C VAL A 981 3.41 35.30 -35.45
N GLN A 982 4.11 36.35 -35.89
CA GLN A 982 5.57 36.40 -35.90
C GLN A 982 6.16 36.18 -34.51
N CYS A 983 5.61 36.83 -33.48
CA CYS A 983 6.04 36.63 -32.10
C CYS A 983 5.84 35.18 -31.62
N LEU A 984 4.68 34.58 -31.89
CA LEU A 984 4.41 33.18 -31.53
C LEU A 984 5.36 32.21 -32.24
N ILE A 985 5.64 32.45 -33.53
CA ILE A 985 6.61 31.67 -34.30
C ILE A 985 8.01 31.84 -33.70
N CYS A 986 8.45 33.07 -33.42
CA CYS A 986 9.73 33.33 -32.76
C CYS A 986 9.83 32.63 -31.39
N CYS A 987 8.76 32.61 -30.60
CA CYS A 987 8.72 31.86 -29.34
C CYS A 987 8.89 30.35 -29.57
N LEU A 988 8.20 29.75 -30.55
CA LEU A 988 8.38 28.34 -30.86
C LEU A 988 9.81 28.04 -31.36
N LEU A 989 10.33 28.85 -32.29
CA LEU A 989 11.69 28.71 -32.79
C LEU A 989 12.72 28.82 -31.66
N HIS A 990 12.52 29.75 -30.73
CA HIS A 990 13.34 29.84 -29.53
C HIS A 990 13.32 28.53 -28.73
N GLN A 991 12.15 27.95 -28.46
CA GLN A 991 12.03 26.67 -27.75
C GLN A 991 12.71 25.52 -28.52
N MET A 992 12.52 25.45 -29.85
CA MET A 992 13.18 24.45 -30.69
C MET A 992 14.71 24.56 -30.63
N TYR A 993 15.24 25.78 -30.64
CA TYR A 993 16.68 26.05 -30.58
C TYR A 993 17.28 25.75 -29.21
N ILE A 994 16.53 25.95 -28.13
CA ILE A 994 16.93 25.53 -26.78
C ILE A 994 16.91 23.99 -26.66
N ALA A 995 15.93 23.34 -27.29
CA ALA A 995 15.81 21.88 -27.26
C ALA A 995 16.90 21.18 -28.09
N ASP A 996 17.25 21.69 -29.28
CA ASP A 996 18.35 21.18 -30.10
C ASP A 996 19.09 22.33 -30.82
N PRO A 997 20.30 22.70 -30.36
CA PRO A 997 21.07 23.80 -30.95
C PRO A 997 21.59 23.49 -32.36
N ASN A 998 21.61 22.22 -32.79
CA ASN A 998 22.07 21.87 -34.13
C ASN A 998 21.09 22.33 -35.21
N ILE A 999 19.79 22.42 -34.89
CA ILE A 999 18.78 22.92 -35.82
C ILE A 999 19.06 24.38 -36.17
N VAL A 1000 19.49 25.20 -35.20
CA VAL A 1000 19.90 26.60 -35.43
C VAL A 1000 20.98 26.63 -36.50
N LYS A 1001 22.04 25.85 -36.31
CA LYS A 1001 23.16 25.79 -37.24
C LYS A 1001 22.68 25.33 -38.62
N LEU A 1002 21.92 24.25 -38.71
CA LEU A 1002 21.45 23.71 -39.98
C LEU A 1002 20.59 24.72 -40.77
N VAL A 1003 19.64 25.40 -40.11
CA VAL A 1003 18.77 26.41 -40.75
C VAL A 1003 19.59 27.59 -41.26
N HIS A 1004 20.58 28.06 -40.51
CA HIS A 1004 21.45 29.16 -40.95
C HIS A 1004 22.44 28.74 -42.04
N PHE A 1005 22.84 27.47 -42.08
CA PHE A 1005 23.57 26.91 -43.21
C PHE A 1005 22.68 26.71 -44.44
N GLN A 1006 21.35 26.58 -44.30
CA GLN A 1006 20.41 26.59 -45.41
C GLN A 1006 20.11 28.02 -45.90
N GLY A 1007 20.05 28.99 -44.99
CA GLY A 1007 19.71 30.37 -45.28
C GLY A 1007 18.20 30.59 -45.38
N TYR A 1008 17.78 31.84 -45.28
CA TYR A 1008 16.39 32.29 -45.40
C TYR A 1008 16.35 33.76 -45.86
N PRO A 1009 15.19 34.30 -46.29
CA PRO A 1009 15.07 35.66 -46.81
C PRO A 1009 15.56 36.74 -45.83
N CYS A 1010 16.25 37.76 -46.34
CA CYS A 1010 16.92 38.80 -45.53
C CYS A 1010 15.93 39.64 -44.72
N GLU A 1011 14.68 39.76 -45.19
CA GLU A 1011 13.59 40.47 -44.53
C GLU A 1011 13.29 39.93 -43.13
N LEU A 1012 13.60 38.65 -42.89
CA LEU A 1012 13.35 37.98 -41.62
C LEU A 1012 14.52 38.12 -40.63
N LEU A 1013 15.71 38.56 -41.06
CA LEU A 1013 16.88 38.64 -40.19
C LEU A 1013 16.67 39.60 -39.01
N ALA A 1014 16.11 40.78 -39.27
CA ALA A 1014 15.80 41.75 -38.22
C ALA A 1014 14.77 41.18 -37.24
N LEU A 1015 13.77 40.45 -37.74
CA LEU A 1015 12.73 39.81 -36.93
C LEU A 1015 13.30 38.69 -36.06
N THR A 1016 14.06 37.75 -36.63
CA THR A 1016 14.57 36.58 -35.92
C THR A 1016 15.63 36.97 -34.89
N VAL A 1017 16.54 37.88 -35.22
CA VAL A 1017 17.61 38.32 -34.30
C VAL A 1017 17.04 39.07 -33.09
N ALA A 1018 16.05 39.95 -33.30
CA ALA A 1018 15.40 40.68 -32.21
C ALA A 1018 14.35 39.85 -31.45
N GLY A 1019 13.65 38.95 -32.15
CA GLY A 1019 12.55 38.16 -31.61
C GLY A 1019 12.95 36.84 -30.93
N ILE A 1020 14.13 36.30 -31.24
CA ILE A 1020 14.62 35.02 -30.69
C ILE A 1020 15.87 35.27 -29.82
N PRO A 1021 15.75 35.19 -28.48
CA PRO A 1021 16.87 35.49 -27.57
C PRO A 1021 18.06 34.54 -27.69
N SER A 1022 17.84 33.31 -28.16
CA SER A 1022 18.90 32.30 -28.32
C SER A 1022 19.81 32.51 -29.54
N MET A 1023 19.58 33.55 -30.35
CA MET A 1023 20.35 33.81 -31.58
C MET A 1023 21.83 34.17 -31.36
N HIS A 1024 22.23 34.56 -30.15
CA HIS A 1024 23.63 34.82 -29.82
C HIS A 1024 24.53 33.59 -30.00
N ILE A 1025 23.99 32.36 -29.92
CA ILE A 1025 24.73 31.11 -30.17
C ILE A 1025 25.26 31.03 -31.62
N CYS A 1026 24.64 31.75 -32.56
CA CYS A 1026 25.07 31.78 -33.95
C CYS A 1026 26.50 32.31 -34.12
N LEU A 1027 26.98 33.17 -33.21
CA LEU A 1027 28.36 33.67 -33.21
C LEU A 1027 29.41 32.56 -33.13
N ASP A 1028 29.06 31.37 -32.63
CA ASP A 1028 29.96 30.24 -32.47
C ASP A 1028 30.30 29.58 -33.81
N PHE A 1029 29.33 29.51 -34.72
CA PHE A 1029 29.48 28.85 -36.02
C PHE A 1029 29.51 29.82 -37.21
N ILE A 1030 29.34 31.13 -37.01
CA ILE A 1030 29.49 32.13 -38.07
C ILE A 1030 30.87 32.04 -38.77
N PRO A 1031 32.01 31.89 -38.08
CA PRO A 1031 33.30 31.69 -38.76
C PRO A 1031 33.31 30.47 -39.69
N GLU A 1032 32.65 29.38 -39.28
CA GLU A 1032 32.50 28.16 -40.09
C GLU A 1032 31.59 28.38 -41.31
N LEU A 1033 30.55 29.21 -41.16
CA LEU A 1033 29.65 29.59 -42.24
C LEU A 1033 30.32 30.56 -43.24
N ILE A 1034 31.18 31.46 -42.77
CA ILE A 1034 32.00 32.34 -43.62
C ILE A 1034 33.04 31.53 -44.41
N ALA A 1035 33.53 30.42 -43.86
CA ALA A 1035 34.50 29.55 -44.53
C ALA A 1035 33.90 28.66 -45.64
N GLN A 1036 32.58 28.70 -45.87
CA GLN A 1036 31.92 27.92 -46.93
C GLN A 1036 32.34 28.40 -48.33
N PRO A 1037 32.44 27.51 -49.34
CA PRO A 1037 32.83 27.87 -50.69
C PRO A 1037 31.74 28.64 -51.47
N GLU A 1038 30.47 28.53 -51.07
CA GLU A 1038 29.35 29.22 -51.72
C GLU A 1038 29.22 30.68 -51.25
N LEU A 1039 29.23 31.62 -52.21
CA LEU A 1039 29.12 33.06 -51.93
C LEU A 1039 27.82 33.44 -51.22
N GLU A 1040 26.70 32.76 -51.54
CA GLU A 1040 25.40 33.01 -50.91
C GLU A 1040 25.46 32.77 -49.39
N LYS A 1041 26.20 31.74 -48.95
CA LYS A 1041 26.37 31.42 -47.52
C LYS A 1041 27.25 32.43 -46.83
N GLN A 1042 28.31 32.88 -47.49
CA GLN A 1042 29.19 33.93 -46.97
C GLN A 1042 28.45 35.27 -46.83
N ILE A 1043 27.65 35.65 -47.84
CA ILE A 1043 26.82 36.87 -47.81
C ILE A 1043 25.83 36.78 -46.65
N PHE A 1044 25.09 35.69 -46.54
CA PHE A 1044 24.14 35.47 -45.46
C PHE A 1044 24.81 35.49 -44.08
N ALA A 1045 26.00 34.91 -43.93
CA ALA A 1045 26.76 34.95 -42.68
C ALA A 1045 27.15 36.38 -42.27
N ILE A 1046 27.60 37.19 -43.23
CA ILE A 1046 27.97 38.60 -43.00
C ILE A 1046 26.74 39.41 -42.62
N GLN A 1047 25.61 39.20 -43.29
CA GLN A 1047 24.35 39.86 -42.98
C GLN A 1047 23.85 39.47 -41.59
N LEU A 1048 23.82 38.17 -41.27
CA LEU A 1048 23.44 37.69 -39.95
C LEU A 1048 24.34 38.26 -38.85
N LEU A 1049 25.65 38.26 -39.07
CA LEU A 1049 26.61 38.83 -38.14
C LEU A 1049 26.36 40.32 -37.94
N SER A 1050 26.05 41.05 -39.01
CA SER A 1050 25.70 42.47 -38.97
C SER A 1050 24.55 42.78 -38.01
N PHE A 1051 23.43 42.06 -38.14
CA PHE A 1051 22.28 42.19 -37.24
C PHE A 1051 22.61 41.73 -35.81
N LEU A 1052 23.40 40.66 -35.64
CA LEU A 1052 23.84 40.20 -34.31
C LEU A 1052 24.76 41.20 -33.62
N CYS A 1053 25.62 41.91 -34.35
CA CYS A 1053 26.49 42.93 -33.79
C CYS A 1053 25.70 44.14 -33.27
N ILE A 1054 24.67 44.58 -34.01
CA ILE A 1054 23.75 45.63 -33.55
C ILE A 1054 23.02 45.19 -32.27
N GLN A 1055 22.49 43.97 -32.25
CA GLN A 1055 21.69 43.48 -31.12
C GLN A 1055 22.54 43.09 -29.89
N TYR A 1056 23.73 42.52 -30.12
CA TYR A 1056 24.58 41.93 -29.09
C TYR A 1056 26.03 42.48 -29.18
N ALA A 1057 26.28 43.57 -28.46
CA ALA A 1057 27.60 44.20 -28.33
C ALA A 1057 28.53 43.43 -27.38
N LEU A 1058 29.07 42.30 -27.85
CA LEU A 1058 29.97 41.41 -27.08
C LEU A 1058 31.41 41.44 -27.61
N PRO A 1059 32.45 41.20 -26.78
CA PRO A 1059 33.84 41.09 -27.25
C PRO A 1059 34.04 39.98 -28.31
N LYS A 1060 33.29 38.87 -28.19
CA LYS A 1060 33.27 37.80 -29.18
C LYS A 1060 32.62 38.25 -30.49
N SER A 1061 31.55 39.04 -30.42
CA SER A 1061 30.89 39.63 -31.59
C SER A 1061 31.86 40.57 -32.33
N LEU A 1062 32.59 41.42 -31.60
CA LEU A 1062 33.65 42.28 -32.15
C LEU A 1062 34.77 41.48 -32.85
N SER A 1063 35.26 40.40 -32.25
CA SER A 1063 36.33 39.61 -32.85
C SER A 1063 35.88 38.89 -34.12
N VAL A 1064 34.64 38.38 -34.14
CA VAL A 1064 34.04 37.75 -35.32
C VAL A 1064 33.72 38.78 -36.41
N ALA A 1065 33.28 40.00 -36.05
CA ALA A 1065 33.10 41.11 -36.99
C ALA A 1065 34.42 41.51 -37.66
N ARG A 1066 35.51 41.64 -36.88
CA ARG A 1066 36.85 41.88 -37.42
C ARG A 1066 37.31 40.76 -38.35
N LEU A 1067 37.05 39.50 -38.01
CA LEU A 1067 37.33 38.36 -38.88
C LEU A 1067 36.56 38.46 -40.20
N ALA A 1068 35.27 38.80 -40.16
CA ALA A 1068 34.45 38.98 -41.36
C ALA A 1068 34.99 40.08 -42.27
N ILE A 1069 35.40 41.23 -41.71
CA ILE A 1069 36.03 42.34 -42.46
C ILE A 1069 37.33 41.88 -43.14
N ASN A 1070 38.19 41.14 -42.42
CA ASN A 1070 39.44 40.60 -42.98
C ASN A 1070 39.18 39.61 -44.14
N VAL A 1071 38.17 38.75 -43.99
CA VAL A 1071 37.77 37.82 -45.04
C VAL A 1071 37.20 38.58 -46.25
N MET A 1072 36.35 39.59 -46.04
CA MET A 1072 35.82 40.44 -47.11
C MET A 1072 36.96 41.13 -47.89
N GLY A 1073 37.96 41.70 -47.19
CA GLY A 1073 39.13 42.29 -47.83
C GLY A 1073 39.97 41.29 -48.63
N THR A 1074 40.11 40.06 -48.13
CA THR A 1074 40.80 38.97 -48.85
C THR A 1074 40.01 38.57 -50.11
N LEU A 1075 38.68 38.41 -49.99
CA LEU A 1075 37.78 38.02 -51.08
C LEU A 1075 37.77 39.03 -52.23
N LEU A 1076 37.98 40.32 -51.95
CA LEU A 1076 38.08 41.36 -52.98
C LEU A 1076 39.13 41.05 -54.06
N THR A 1077 40.26 40.45 -53.65
CA THR A 1077 41.41 40.16 -54.54
C THR A 1077 41.26 38.85 -55.32
N VAL A 1078 40.50 37.89 -54.79
CA VAL A 1078 40.36 36.54 -55.37
C VAL A 1078 39.09 36.37 -56.21
N LEU A 1079 38.09 37.24 -56.07
CA LEU A 1079 36.83 37.18 -56.82
C LEU A 1079 36.92 37.91 -58.18
N THR A 1080 36.28 37.33 -59.20
CA THR A 1080 36.07 37.96 -60.51
C THR A 1080 35.07 39.11 -60.42
N GLN A 1081 35.08 40.04 -61.38
CA GLN A 1081 34.21 41.22 -61.40
C GLN A 1081 32.72 40.90 -61.18
N SER A 1082 32.16 39.92 -61.90
CA SER A 1082 30.75 39.51 -61.74
C SER A 1082 30.42 38.98 -60.34
N LYS A 1083 31.34 38.19 -59.75
CA LYS A 1083 31.20 37.64 -58.39
C LYS A 1083 31.42 38.72 -57.32
N ARG A 1084 32.32 39.68 -57.58
CA ARG A 1084 32.57 40.84 -56.73
C ARG A 1084 31.32 41.71 -56.62
N TYR A 1085 30.67 42.02 -57.75
CA TYR A 1085 29.39 42.72 -57.74
C TYR A 1085 28.33 42.01 -56.89
N ALA A 1086 28.11 40.72 -57.16
CA ALA A 1086 27.11 39.91 -56.44
C ALA A 1086 27.40 39.80 -54.93
N PHE A 1087 28.68 39.79 -54.53
CA PHE A 1087 29.08 39.70 -53.13
C PHE A 1087 29.03 41.04 -52.38
N PHE A 1088 29.56 42.12 -52.96
CA PHE A 1088 29.68 43.41 -52.28
C PHE A 1088 28.37 44.21 -52.25
N MET A 1089 27.50 44.09 -53.26
CA MET A 1089 26.21 44.78 -53.25
C MET A 1089 25.37 44.52 -51.97
N PRO A 1090 25.17 43.27 -51.52
CA PRO A 1090 24.41 42.99 -50.30
C PRO A 1090 25.21 43.12 -49.00
N THR A 1091 26.56 43.13 -49.04
CA THR A 1091 27.41 43.13 -47.83
C THR A 1091 27.95 44.51 -47.46
N LEU A 1092 27.96 45.47 -48.39
CA LEU A 1092 28.37 46.85 -48.09
C LEU A 1092 27.49 47.52 -47.02
N PRO A 1093 26.14 47.41 -47.04
CA PRO A 1093 25.30 47.94 -45.96
C PRO A 1093 25.64 47.35 -44.59
N CYS A 1094 26.11 46.09 -44.54
CA CYS A 1094 26.49 45.44 -43.29
C CYS A 1094 27.68 46.11 -42.59
N LEU A 1095 28.57 46.76 -43.35
CA LEU A 1095 29.70 47.52 -42.81
C LEU A 1095 29.22 48.77 -42.06
N VAL A 1096 28.11 49.39 -42.47
CA VAL A 1096 27.49 50.52 -41.77
C VAL A 1096 27.08 50.09 -40.37
N SER A 1097 26.42 48.93 -40.26
CA SER A 1097 26.01 48.33 -38.99
C SER A 1097 27.19 47.92 -38.11
N PHE A 1098 28.29 47.42 -38.69
CA PHE A 1098 29.50 47.13 -37.90
C PHE A 1098 30.13 48.40 -37.33
N CYS A 1099 30.18 49.48 -38.10
CA CYS A 1099 30.62 50.79 -37.61
C CYS A 1099 29.71 51.31 -36.49
N GLN A 1100 28.39 51.16 -36.65
CA GLN A 1100 27.40 51.58 -35.65
C GLN A 1100 27.55 50.80 -34.34
N ALA A 1101 27.72 49.47 -34.41
CA ALA A 1101 27.87 48.63 -33.23
C ALA A 1101 29.27 48.75 -32.58
N PHE A 1102 30.32 48.92 -33.39
CA PHE A 1102 31.71 48.85 -32.94
C PHE A 1102 32.57 50.00 -33.49
N PRO A 1103 32.66 51.12 -32.74
CA PRO A 1103 33.55 52.23 -33.10
C PRO A 1103 35.02 51.86 -33.36
N PRO A 1104 35.64 50.86 -32.69
CA PRO A 1104 37.02 50.49 -32.99
C PRO A 1104 37.28 49.94 -34.40
N LEU A 1105 36.25 49.66 -35.21
CA LEU A 1105 36.40 49.11 -36.57
C LEU A 1105 36.39 50.18 -37.67
N TYR A 1106 36.21 51.47 -37.34
CA TYR A 1106 36.10 52.55 -38.34
C TYR A 1106 37.30 52.63 -39.29
N GLU A 1107 38.54 52.56 -38.79
CA GLU A 1107 39.74 52.60 -39.63
C GLU A 1107 39.83 51.40 -40.58
N ASP A 1108 39.61 50.19 -40.05
CA ASP A 1108 39.65 48.95 -40.82
C ASP A 1108 38.61 48.99 -41.96
N ILE A 1109 37.37 49.39 -41.65
CA ILE A 1109 36.27 49.47 -42.61
C ILE A 1109 36.52 50.57 -43.65
N MET A 1110 37.00 51.75 -43.25
CA MET A 1110 37.28 52.83 -44.20
C MET A 1110 38.41 52.46 -45.15
N SER A 1111 39.45 51.77 -44.64
CA SER A 1111 40.52 51.24 -45.49
C SER A 1111 40.01 50.25 -46.53
N LEU A 1112 39.09 49.36 -46.14
CA LEU A 1112 38.44 48.39 -47.03
C LEU A 1112 37.56 49.08 -48.08
N LEU A 1113 36.73 50.06 -47.68
CA LEU A 1113 35.87 50.81 -48.60
C LEU A 1113 36.69 51.58 -49.65
N ILE A 1114 37.82 52.18 -49.25
CA ILE A 1114 38.76 52.83 -50.18
C ILE A 1114 39.33 51.81 -51.17
N GLN A 1115 39.74 50.63 -50.70
CA GLN A 1115 40.27 49.58 -51.56
C GLN A 1115 39.23 49.08 -52.57
N ILE A 1116 37.97 48.87 -52.13
CA ILE A 1116 36.85 48.49 -53.00
C ILE A 1116 36.60 49.61 -54.03
N GLY A 1117 36.57 50.87 -53.59
CA GLY A 1117 36.37 52.02 -54.47
C GLY A 1117 37.44 52.16 -55.56
N GLN A 1118 38.72 51.92 -55.22
CA GLN A 1118 39.82 51.93 -56.20
C GLN A 1118 39.70 50.82 -57.24
N VAL A 1119 39.28 49.63 -56.83
CA VAL A 1119 39.00 48.51 -57.74
C VAL A 1119 37.85 48.86 -58.67
N CYS A 1120 36.75 49.42 -58.14
CA CYS A 1120 35.60 49.83 -58.95
C CYS A 1120 35.96 50.96 -59.93
N ALA A 1121 36.76 51.95 -59.51
CA ALA A 1121 37.26 53.01 -60.39
C ALA A 1121 38.10 52.46 -61.56
N SER A 1122 38.86 51.39 -61.32
CA SER A 1122 39.63 50.69 -62.35
C SER A 1122 38.72 49.88 -63.29
N ASP A 1123 37.74 49.17 -62.75
CA ASP A 1123 36.76 48.38 -63.53
C ASP A 1123 35.93 49.29 -64.46
N VAL A 1124 35.45 50.43 -63.94
CA VAL A 1124 34.71 51.44 -64.73
C VAL A 1124 35.58 52.05 -65.83
N ALA A 1125 36.87 52.31 -65.57
CA ALA A 1125 37.79 52.87 -66.57
C ALA A 1125 38.18 51.87 -67.68
N THR A 1126 37.95 50.57 -67.47
CA THR A 1126 38.38 49.50 -68.38
C THR A 1126 37.43 49.32 -69.58
N GLN A 1127 36.16 49.67 -69.46
CA GLN A 1127 35.16 49.61 -70.55
C GLN A 1127 34.37 50.91 -70.64
N THR A 1128 34.10 51.38 -71.87
CA THR A 1128 33.26 52.57 -72.12
C THR A 1128 31.83 52.31 -71.66
N ARG A 1129 31.25 53.23 -70.86
CA ARG A 1129 29.92 53.11 -70.25
C ARG A 1129 28.99 54.24 -70.70
N ASP A 1130 27.67 54.02 -70.57
CA ASP A 1130 26.63 55.02 -70.91
C ASP A 1130 26.55 56.17 -69.89
N PHE A 1131 27.08 55.95 -68.68
CA PHE A 1131 27.18 56.93 -67.59
C PHE A 1131 28.60 56.89 -67.02
N ASP A 1132 29.28 58.04 -66.98
CA ASP A 1132 30.67 58.15 -66.49
C ASP A 1132 30.70 58.62 -65.02
N PRO A 1133 30.76 57.71 -64.02
CA PRO A 1133 30.80 58.09 -62.61
C PRO A 1133 32.14 58.73 -62.20
N ILE A 1134 33.17 58.69 -63.06
CA ILE A 1134 34.46 59.34 -62.80
C ILE A 1134 34.32 60.87 -62.86
N ILE A 1135 33.41 61.38 -63.69
CA ILE A 1135 33.10 62.82 -63.80
C ILE A 1135 32.20 63.28 -62.63
N THR A 1136 31.42 62.37 -62.04
CA THR A 1136 30.54 62.67 -60.88
C THR A 1136 31.28 62.84 -59.55
N ARG A 1137 32.61 62.61 -59.49
CA ARG A 1137 33.45 62.88 -58.31
C ARG A 1137 33.35 64.33 -57.77
N LEU A 1138 32.90 65.28 -58.60
CA LEU A 1138 32.68 66.68 -58.24
C LEU A 1138 31.21 67.03 -57.94
N GLN A 1139 30.27 66.06 -58.00
CA GLN A 1139 28.89 66.30 -57.60
C GLN A 1139 28.81 66.32 -56.07
N GLN A 1140 28.52 67.49 -55.50
CA GLN A 1140 27.91 67.54 -54.16
C GLN A 1140 26.52 66.92 -54.29
N LEU A 1141 26.35 65.76 -53.68
CA LEU A 1141 25.12 64.99 -53.76
C LEU A 1141 23.98 65.74 -53.06
N LYS A 1142 22.85 65.85 -53.79
CA LYS A 1142 21.57 66.37 -53.30
C LYS A 1142 21.17 65.57 -52.05
N GLU A 1143 21.00 66.27 -50.93
CA GLU A 1143 20.34 65.75 -49.75
C GLU A 1143 19.05 65.03 -50.14
N LYS A 1144 18.82 63.83 -49.60
CA LYS A 1144 17.45 63.29 -49.51
C LYS A 1144 16.68 64.28 -48.62
N PRO A 1145 15.66 64.99 -49.13
CA PRO A 1145 14.93 65.95 -48.31
C PRO A 1145 14.02 65.17 -47.37
N HIS A 1146 14.26 65.29 -46.06
CA HIS A 1146 13.16 65.22 -45.12
C HIS A 1146 12.36 66.53 -45.27
N GLU A 1147 11.10 66.37 -45.71
CA GLU A 1147 9.97 67.29 -45.58
C GLU A 1147 10.09 68.73 -46.13
N VAL A 1148 9.60 68.96 -47.36
CA VAL A 1148 8.65 70.05 -47.64
C VAL A 1148 7.64 69.57 -48.69
N SER A 1149 6.38 69.50 -48.26
CA SER A 1149 5.19 69.32 -49.07
C SER A 1149 4.87 70.58 -49.87
N GLY A 1150 4.59 70.44 -51.18
CA GLY A 1150 4.13 71.55 -52.02
C GLY A 1150 3.95 71.15 -53.49
N LEU A 1151 2.70 70.88 -53.88
CA LEU A 1151 2.26 70.46 -55.21
C LEU A 1151 2.64 71.42 -56.35
N CYS A 1152 3.00 70.85 -57.51
CA CYS A 1152 2.31 71.02 -58.82
C CYS A 1152 2.95 70.04 -59.86
N LYS A 1153 2.28 68.99 -60.37
CA LYS A 1153 1.43 68.93 -61.60
C LYS A 1153 1.97 69.85 -62.72
N ASP A 1154 2.29 69.44 -63.94
CA ASP A 1154 1.82 68.35 -64.79
C ASP A 1154 2.85 68.09 -65.93
N SER A 1155 2.63 66.97 -66.62
CA SER A 1155 3.00 66.65 -68.02
C SER A 1155 4.32 65.91 -68.33
N SER A 1156 4.13 64.79 -69.04
CA SER A 1156 5.09 64.06 -69.89
C SER A 1156 6.45 63.67 -69.29
N ASN A 1157 6.58 62.43 -68.81
CA ASN A 1157 7.43 61.45 -69.48
C ASN A 1157 7.38 60.07 -68.82
N LYS A 1158 7.03 59.09 -69.66
CA LYS A 1158 7.00 57.67 -69.38
C LYS A 1158 8.41 57.04 -69.37
N SER A 1159 9.46 57.75 -68.92
CA SER A 1159 10.86 57.31 -69.10
C SER A 1159 11.66 57.05 -67.82
N CYS A 1160 11.40 57.65 -66.66
CA CYS A 1160 12.43 57.67 -65.60
C CYS A 1160 12.44 56.46 -64.61
N SER A 1161 11.43 55.58 -64.60
CA SER A 1161 11.45 54.38 -63.72
C SER A 1161 12.06 53.14 -64.38
N ARG A 1162 12.42 53.21 -65.67
CA ARG A 1162 13.18 52.15 -66.36
C ARG A 1162 14.70 52.29 -66.18
N ASP A 1163 15.18 53.49 -65.86
CA ASP A 1163 16.60 53.83 -65.99
C ASP A 1163 17.49 53.31 -64.84
N ILE A 1164 16.95 53.08 -63.64
CA ILE A 1164 17.74 52.54 -62.51
C ILE A 1164 17.99 51.03 -62.66
N ALA A 1165 17.06 50.28 -63.26
CA ALA A 1165 17.17 48.84 -63.47
C ALA A 1165 18.12 48.46 -64.64
N SER A 1166 18.40 49.41 -65.53
CA SER A 1166 19.23 49.21 -66.73
C SER A 1166 20.67 49.74 -66.61
N MET A 1167 21.09 50.24 -65.44
CA MET A 1167 22.46 50.73 -65.25
C MET A 1167 23.47 49.58 -65.09
N ASP A 1168 24.69 49.82 -65.56
CA ASP A 1168 25.81 48.88 -65.49
C ASP A 1168 26.13 48.47 -64.03
N PRO A 1169 26.44 47.18 -63.78
CA PRO A 1169 26.73 46.68 -62.43
C PRO A 1169 27.88 47.41 -61.73
N ASP A 1170 28.92 47.83 -62.44
CA ASP A 1170 30.06 48.49 -61.81
C ASP A 1170 29.69 49.90 -61.33
N VAL A 1171 28.86 50.62 -62.11
CA VAL A 1171 28.34 51.94 -61.76
C VAL A 1171 27.44 51.86 -60.53
N ARG A 1172 26.60 50.81 -60.45
CA ARG A 1172 25.76 50.53 -59.28
C ARG A 1172 26.58 50.23 -58.03
N LEU A 1173 27.68 49.49 -58.17
CA LEU A 1173 28.58 49.21 -57.06
C LEU A 1173 29.30 50.48 -56.58
N CYS A 1174 29.78 51.34 -57.49
CA CYS A 1174 30.33 52.65 -57.14
C CYS A 1174 29.34 53.50 -56.33
N GLN A 1175 28.09 53.61 -56.80
CA GLN A 1175 27.04 54.35 -56.08
C GLN A 1175 26.73 53.72 -54.71
N CYS A 1176 26.77 52.40 -54.58
CA CYS A 1176 26.58 51.72 -53.31
C CYS A 1176 27.72 52.00 -52.32
N VAL A 1177 28.98 52.01 -52.78
CA VAL A 1177 30.13 52.39 -51.96
C VAL A 1177 30.03 53.85 -51.51
N GLU A 1178 29.67 54.76 -52.42
CA GLU A 1178 29.46 56.18 -52.07
C GLU A 1178 28.35 56.34 -51.03
N ASN A 1179 27.20 55.70 -51.23
CA ASN A 1179 26.08 55.76 -50.30
C ASN A 1179 26.44 55.19 -48.91
N THR A 1180 27.15 54.08 -48.85
CA THR A 1180 27.54 53.47 -47.56
C THR A 1180 28.56 54.31 -46.80
N ILE A 1181 29.53 54.95 -47.49
CA ILE A 1181 30.43 55.92 -46.85
C ILE A 1181 29.64 57.11 -46.31
N ILE A 1182 28.67 57.62 -47.07
CA ILE A 1182 27.81 58.75 -46.63
C ILE A 1182 27.01 58.36 -45.40
N GLU A 1183 26.38 57.18 -45.37
CA GLU A 1183 25.63 56.70 -44.22
C GLU A 1183 26.51 56.55 -42.97
N ILE A 1184 27.73 56.03 -43.12
CA ILE A 1184 28.72 55.93 -42.03
C ILE A 1184 29.09 57.33 -41.50
N ILE A 1185 29.33 58.29 -42.39
CA ILE A 1185 29.65 59.68 -42.00
C ILE A 1185 28.46 60.32 -41.28
N ASN A 1186 27.26 60.20 -41.83
CA ASN A 1186 26.06 60.80 -41.22
C ASN A 1186 25.80 60.23 -39.83
N MET A 1187 25.91 58.91 -39.66
CA MET A 1187 25.75 58.22 -38.38
C MET A 1187 26.84 58.64 -37.37
N SER A 1188 28.12 58.65 -37.78
CA SER A 1188 29.23 59.04 -36.89
C SER A 1188 29.21 60.52 -36.48
N VAL A 1189 28.68 61.41 -37.31
CA VAL A 1189 28.61 62.87 -37.04
C VAL A 1189 27.38 63.27 -36.23
N SER A 1190 26.23 62.60 -36.43
CA SER A 1190 24.97 62.93 -35.74
C SER A 1190 24.86 62.35 -34.33
N GLY A 1191 25.72 61.40 -33.95
CA GLY A 1191 25.80 60.86 -32.59
C GLY A 1191 24.57 60.06 -32.15
N VAL A 1192 23.75 59.59 -33.09
CA VAL A 1192 22.62 58.67 -32.87
C VAL A 1192 22.97 57.28 -33.38
#